data_AF-A0A9Q4PYC3-F1
#
_entry.id   AF-A0A9Q4PYC3-F1
#
_cell.length_a   1.000
_cell.length_b   1.000
_cell.length_c   1.000
_cell.angle_alpha   90.00
_cell.angle_beta   90.00
_cell.angle_gamma   90.00
#
_symmetry.space_group_name_H-M   'P 1'
#
loop_
_entity.id
_entity.type
_entity.pdbx_description
1 polymer ?
#
loop_
_entity_poly.entity_id
_entity_poly.type
_entity_poly.pdbx_seq_one_letter_code
_entity_poly.pdbx_strand_id
1 'polypeptide(L)'
;MAHDDIIEGKAFQMPDELTVVAIGGCGKKLINNLYDHEWFLEHYLSDGKRLTLYTIDTDSNQRKDDIKRSERIEAKVGEIQRTNNQMGGSVKSYHYHLPDLANVERVSSLTSKEISEQIKNRRERPLVDVWWMNDPEYGFDYQMLKQIDKNIVDDFGGGVHRRRAISKAVFYKAITQGGEQFPSFQGHGPVAIVVGLGGGTGSGMFIDLARYIKEKRGQESKIWLFVVLPAASEGEKEQLNAAIALSEIEYLNMKDDKLFNYIIISSLSPTGYVDGGDRKQEVVEFDSAFPYMFINSFYLPTADISAIVDAKKDYSGFIFADSHVIEYPVENLRSLKKGFEDVIESLSGIGQNREKILKEVSDFIATNESLYPEEFSKTDTEITHDDVNLYRKEIEKIKKVWENDITDLLNFKTQSIIESAVTNNMPEELKEISLVTDFDKLSEYVSRLKKSLENESKPHENAKDQELYEVIKKNLQLLEEMSVLLKKTLLVDGKSARIALVNVIRGEENFGKVSGELSSRESALRGEISEADVRVKKKRLELEDITKEQNRMLDLIRSEVNALAKPIDDYVALGHGTATGAGQDSIEILERAFLDKFSALLFALKEKLNQSEKKKAKPVKRDAWLASLPLGDLQGDIENLEKATSTDFSYLRDLAESVSLYFYNDYMVRVSKKQGFTDSILGRKLNFEMFRSEKATKEERIRKISQMHPGKISIRDPFEVFIQDKFLTREFDTRLVSLREATIAPILSQFNLESEEKAELVRSFSGRDTASILASIRETLTGIVNTREGYSSNIGNTNTEIDLLIHSQKMMQQKIEFLKKIDNLVSSTFDPRKKFNTGLDSYESGLRTIDEKRKSGNTTIEGMYRTWFGEINPNVLSLLRDDSDLSVLDYDEEGKREIEKLYNIVQWKYKELVDAHKLGINNISIGYGSAGTERWSFDKAALVASSPSRWLSQLIDNKGSDFRRNLVKSLDLKGVDSAKVNSHNYTKPWEISLTFFAAASFLDNISPLTTGGGYWEKYEKSKDNILHHALYLHEGKYIVREKTLLLTEAAEIADLESGSKTQIEEAKKRVLDLYTVKDIKEAVRE
;
A
#
# COMPACT_ATOMS: atom_id res chain seq x y z
N MET A 1 -8.41 -39.33 -21.47
CA MET A 1 -7.58 -38.80 -22.56
C MET A 1 -6.57 -39.87 -22.89
N ALA A 2 -6.47 -40.25 -24.16
CA ALA A 2 -5.61 -41.33 -24.62
C ALA A 2 -4.15 -40.97 -24.33
N HIS A 3 -3.38 -41.95 -23.86
CA HIS A 3 -1.92 -41.86 -23.82
C HIS A 3 -1.44 -41.76 -25.28
N ASP A 4 -1.11 -40.56 -25.73
CA ASP A 4 -0.31 -40.38 -26.93
C ASP A 4 1.07 -40.99 -26.65
N ASP A 5 1.49 -41.90 -27.54
CA ASP A 5 2.78 -42.56 -27.49
C ASP A 5 3.88 -41.50 -27.36
N ILE A 6 4.58 -41.49 -26.21
CA ILE A 6 5.77 -40.65 -26.02
C ILE A 6 6.78 -41.12 -27.06
N ILE A 7 6.93 -40.33 -28.13
CA ILE A 7 7.91 -40.55 -29.18
C ILE A 7 9.29 -40.58 -28.51
N GLU A 8 9.96 -41.73 -28.45
CA GLU A 8 11.32 -41.82 -27.89
C GLU A 8 12.27 -40.94 -28.73
N GLY A 9 13.03 -40.07 -28.05
CA GLY A 9 14.02 -39.20 -28.70
C GLY A 9 15.20 -40.01 -29.25
N LYS A 10 15.82 -39.54 -30.34
CA LYS A 10 17.06 -40.17 -30.83
C LYS A 10 18.18 -39.91 -29.83
N ALA A 11 18.95 -40.94 -29.46
CA ALA A 11 20.09 -40.77 -28.56
C ALA A 11 21.10 -39.77 -29.14
N PHE A 12 21.63 -38.88 -28.30
CA PHE A 12 22.72 -37.99 -28.71
C PHE A 12 23.98 -38.81 -28.97
N GLN A 13 24.51 -38.70 -30.19
CA GLN A 13 25.69 -39.46 -30.60
C GLN A 13 26.89 -38.53 -30.66
N MET A 14 27.79 -38.69 -29.68
CA MET A 14 29.09 -38.02 -29.64
C MET A 14 30.16 -39.05 -29.28
N PRO A 15 31.44 -38.79 -29.58
CA PRO A 15 32.53 -39.61 -29.11
C PRO A 15 32.54 -39.65 -27.57
N ASP A 16 32.69 -40.85 -26.99
CA ASP A 16 32.79 -41.01 -25.53
C ASP A 16 33.98 -40.25 -24.94
N GLU A 17 35.06 -40.09 -25.70
CA GLU A 17 36.18 -39.25 -25.37
C GLU A 17 36.42 -38.21 -26.47
N LEU A 18 36.51 -36.93 -26.10
CA LEU A 18 36.79 -35.84 -27.03
C LEU A 18 37.86 -34.92 -26.45
N THR A 19 38.90 -34.65 -27.25
CA THR A 19 39.93 -33.66 -26.92
C THR A 19 39.75 -32.44 -27.82
N VAL A 20 39.55 -31.27 -27.26
CA VAL A 20 39.41 -30.01 -28.01
C VAL A 20 40.64 -29.14 -27.74
N VAL A 21 41.27 -28.64 -28.80
CA VAL A 21 42.47 -27.80 -28.73
C VAL A 21 42.21 -26.50 -29.48
N ALA A 22 41.88 -25.46 -28.73
CA ALA A 22 41.65 -24.11 -29.21
C ALA A 22 42.96 -23.31 -29.21
N ILE A 23 43.35 -22.78 -30.36
CA ILE A 23 44.63 -22.06 -30.51
C ILE A 23 44.40 -20.58 -30.86
N GLY A 24 45.05 -19.70 -30.10
CA GLY A 24 45.01 -18.25 -30.28
C GLY A 24 43.65 -17.62 -29.93
N GLY A 25 43.54 -16.30 -30.10
CA GLY A 25 42.36 -15.52 -29.73
C GLY A 25 41.04 -16.02 -30.33
N CYS A 26 41.02 -16.33 -31.63
CA CYS A 26 39.81 -16.82 -32.32
C CYS A 26 39.37 -18.20 -31.78
N GLY A 27 40.28 -19.19 -31.75
CA GLY A 27 39.94 -20.55 -31.32
C GLY A 27 39.41 -20.60 -29.89
N LYS A 28 40.07 -19.88 -28.95
CA LYS A 28 39.63 -19.79 -27.55
C LYS A 28 38.22 -19.23 -27.45
N LYS A 29 37.94 -18.15 -28.19
CA LYS A 29 36.67 -17.44 -28.13
C LYS A 29 35.51 -18.31 -28.58
N LEU A 30 35.69 -19.05 -29.68
CA LEU A 30 34.67 -19.95 -30.22
C LEU A 30 34.38 -21.12 -29.28
N ILE A 31 35.42 -21.73 -28.70
CA ILE A 31 35.24 -22.80 -27.71
C ILE A 31 34.66 -22.29 -26.39
N ASN A 32 34.87 -21.03 -26.03
CA ASN A 32 34.25 -20.48 -24.81
C ASN A 32 32.71 -20.53 -24.87
N ASN A 33 32.11 -20.32 -26.04
CA ASN A 33 30.65 -20.39 -26.19
C ASN A 33 30.12 -21.84 -26.08
N LEU A 34 30.99 -22.85 -26.19
CA LEU A 34 30.62 -24.26 -25.99
C LEU A 34 30.21 -24.53 -24.52
N TYR A 35 30.81 -23.82 -23.55
CA TYR A 35 30.47 -23.98 -22.12
C TYR A 35 29.08 -23.45 -21.75
N ASP A 36 28.48 -22.64 -22.60
CA ASP A 36 27.11 -22.16 -22.42
C ASP A 36 26.07 -23.23 -22.77
N HIS A 37 26.50 -24.37 -23.31
CA HIS A 37 25.63 -25.49 -23.68
C HIS A 37 25.66 -26.54 -22.54
N GLU A 38 24.84 -26.33 -21.51
CA GLU A 38 24.82 -27.19 -20.31
C GLU A 38 24.56 -28.65 -20.64
N TRP A 39 23.60 -28.92 -21.52
CA TRP A 39 23.29 -30.27 -22.02
C TRP A 39 24.51 -30.98 -22.63
N PHE A 40 25.44 -30.23 -23.25
CA PHE A 40 26.67 -30.77 -23.84
C PHE A 40 27.68 -31.14 -22.75
N LEU A 41 27.79 -30.33 -21.69
CA LEU A 41 28.63 -30.63 -20.53
C LEU A 41 28.08 -31.83 -19.75
N GLU A 42 26.77 -31.87 -19.51
CA GLU A 42 26.07 -32.98 -18.85
C GLU A 42 26.28 -34.31 -19.59
N HIS A 43 26.30 -34.28 -20.93
CA HIS A 43 26.61 -35.46 -21.72
C HIS A 43 27.98 -36.06 -21.35
N TYR A 44 29.02 -35.23 -21.19
CA TYR A 44 30.37 -35.68 -20.85
C TYR A 44 30.63 -35.89 -19.36
N LEU A 45 29.70 -35.47 -18.51
CA LEU A 45 29.67 -35.80 -17.08
C LEU A 45 28.95 -37.13 -16.79
N SER A 46 28.28 -37.70 -17.78
CA SER A 46 27.67 -39.02 -17.73
C SER A 46 28.71 -40.15 -17.76
N ASP A 47 28.34 -41.34 -17.28
CA ASP A 47 29.25 -42.46 -17.05
C ASP A 47 30.08 -42.87 -18.26
N GLY A 48 31.38 -43.08 -18.05
CA GLY A 48 32.34 -43.52 -19.08
C GLY A 48 32.79 -42.44 -20.08
N LYS A 49 32.33 -41.18 -19.93
CA LYS A 49 32.60 -40.11 -20.91
C LYS A 49 33.59 -39.07 -20.43
N ARG A 50 34.35 -38.50 -21.37
CA ARG A 50 35.45 -37.57 -21.09
C ARG A 50 35.57 -36.46 -22.12
N LEU A 51 35.50 -35.21 -21.66
CA LEU A 51 35.81 -34.03 -22.46
C LEU A 51 37.03 -33.33 -21.87
N THR A 52 38.06 -33.15 -22.69
CA THR A 52 39.24 -32.37 -22.30
C THR A 52 39.43 -31.20 -23.25
N LEU A 53 39.41 -29.98 -22.72
CA LEU A 53 39.58 -28.76 -23.49
C LEU A 53 40.92 -28.12 -23.15
N TYR A 54 41.67 -27.79 -24.19
CA TYR A 54 42.95 -27.12 -24.14
C TYR A 54 42.84 -25.78 -24.83
N THR A 55 43.17 -24.70 -24.14
CA THR A 55 43.34 -23.37 -24.73
C THR A 55 44.82 -23.02 -24.74
N ILE A 56 45.36 -22.69 -25.92
CA ILE A 56 46.79 -22.35 -26.08
C ILE A 56 46.91 -20.97 -26.69
N ASP A 57 47.66 -20.08 -26.05
CA ASP A 57 47.91 -18.74 -26.56
C ASP A 57 49.27 -18.17 -26.17
N THR A 58 49.70 -17.14 -26.90
CA THR A 58 50.95 -16.40 -26.69
C THR A 58 50.75 -14.96 -26.20
N ASP A 59 49.53 -14.42 -26.25
CA ASP A 59 49.26 -13.01 -25.88
C ASP A 59 49.08 -12.84 -24.35
N SER A 60 50.03 -12.17 -23.69
CA SER A 60 49.96 -11.95 -22.24
C SER A 60 48.84 -10.99 -21.81
N ASN A 61 48.32 -10.14 -22.70
CA ASN A 61 47.26 -9.19 -22.34
C ASN A 61 45.94 -9.90 -22.01
N GLN A 62 45.72 -11.09 -22.58
CA GLN A 62 44.50 -11.87 -22.38
C GLN A 62 44.62 -12.91 -21.26
N ARG A 63 45.85 -13.21 -20.81
CA ARG A 63 46.16 -14.27 -19.84
C ARG A 63 45.29 -14.24 -18.58
N LYS A 64 45.16 -13.06 -17.95
CA LYS A 64 44.40 -12.91 -16.70
C LYS A 64 42.92 -13.22 -16.91
N ASP A 65 42.36 -12.79 -18.03
CA ASP A 65 40.96 -13.01 -18.35
C ASP A 65 40.69 -14.46 -18.75
N ASP A 66 41.64 -15.11 -19.41
CA ASP A 66 41.55 -16.53 -19.77
C ASP A 66 41.62 -17.45 -18.56
N ILE A 67 42.52 -17.19 -17.60
CA ILE A 67 42.57 -17.94 -16.33
C ILE A 67 41.24 -17.84 -15.59
N LYS A 68 40.72 -16.61 -15.43
CA LYS A 68 39.40 -16.37 -14.82
C LYS A 68 38.25 -17.05 -15.57
N ARG A 69 38.37 -17.25 -16.88
CA ARG A 69 37.37 -18.02 -17.66
C ARG A 69 37.45 -19.50 -17.31
N SER A 70 38.65 -20.08 -17.29
CA SER A 70 38.84 -21.49 -16.91
C SER A 70 38.30 -21.78 -15.50
N GLU A 71 38.59 -20.90 -14.53
CA GLU A 71 38.07 -21.03 -13.15
C GLU A 71 36.53 -20.98 -13.10
N ARG A 72 35.91 -20.10 -13.91
CA ARG A 72 34.43 -20.03 -14.01
C ARG A 72 33.82 -21.30 -14.60
N ILE A 73 34.48 -21.88 -15.59
CA ILE A 73 34.05 -23.13 -16.22
C ILE A 73 34.11 -24.28 -15.20
N GLU A 74 35.21 -24.39 -14.46
CA GLU A 74 35.35 -25.41 -13.41
C GLU A 74 34.28 -25.26 -12.33
N ALA A 75 33.98 -24.03 -11.92
CA ALA A 75 32.89 -23.75 -10.97
C ALA A 75 31.53 -24.20 -11.53
N LYS A 76 31.23 -23.89 -12.80
CA LYS A 76 30.00 -24.30 -13.48
C LYS A 76 29.87 -25.83 -13.59
N VAL A 77 30.93 -26.51 -14.01
CA VAL A 77 30.98 -27.97 -14.08
C VAL A 77 30.75 -28.58 -12.69
N GLY A 78 31.37 -28.03 -11.64
CA GLY A 78 31.18 -28.47 -10.26
C GLY A 78 29.78 -28.20 -9.70
N GLU A 79 29.05 -27.21 -10.23
CA GLU A 79 27.64 -26.98 -9.91
C GLU A 79 26.72 -28.00 -10.58
N ILE A 80 26.94 -28.29 -11.87
CA ILE A 80 26.20 -29.31 -12.61
C ILE A 80 26.35 -30.69 -11.95
N GLN A 81 27.59 -31.08 -11.61
CA GLN A 81 27.86 -32.35 -10.94
C GLN A 81 27.13 -32.49 -9.59
N ARG A 82 27.10 -31.41 -8.78
CA ARG A 82 26.40 -31.39 -7.48
C ARG A 82 24.89 -31.47 -7.64
N THR A 83 24.34 -30.75 -8.62
CA THR A 83 22.89 -30.65 -8.83
C THR A 83 22.31 -31.94 -9.41
N ASN A 84 23.01 -32.55 -10.37
CA ASN A 84 22.52 -33.72 -11.10
C ASN A 84 23.00 -35.06 -10.54
N ASN A 85 23.76 -35.05 -9.44
CA ASN A 85 24.37 -36.25 -8.82
C ASN A 85 25.15 -37.13 -9.82
N GLN A 86 25.82 -36.50 -10.79
CA GLN A 86 26.58 -37.18 -11.84
C GLN A 86 28.03 -37.40 -11.40
N MET A 87 28.44 -38.68 -11.25
CA MET A 87 29.80 -39.05 -10.79
C MET A 87 30.58 -39.99 -11.73
N GLY A 88 30.10 -40.24 -12.95
CA GLY A 88 30.69 -41.24 -13.87
C GLY A 88 31.55 -40.69 -15.01
N GLY A 89 31.42 -39.41 -15.37
CA GLY A 89 32.17 -38.76 -16.45
C GLY A 89 33.10 -37.65 -15.98
N SER A 90 33.80 -36.98 -16.91
CA SER A 90 34.66 -35.84 -16.56
C SER A 90 34.75 -34.79 -17.67
N VAL A 91 34.68 -33.52 -17.26
CA VAL A 91 34.99 -32.36 -18.10
C VAL A 91 36.18 -31.63 -17.48
N LYS A 92 37.25 -31.44 -18.25
CA LYS A 92 38.46 -30.75 -17.80
C LYS A 92 38.83 -29.63 -18.77
N SER A 93 39.17 -28.47 -18.22
CA SER A 93 39.63 -27.31 -18.98
C SER A 93 41.04 -26.94 -18.56
N TYR A 94 41.93 -26.74 -19.52
CA TYR A 94 43.31 -26.33 -19.28
C TYR A 94 43.65 -25.10 -20.11
N HIS A 95 44.30 -24.14 -19.47
CA HIS A 95 44.83 -22.95 -20.13
C HIS A 95 46.35 -22.95 -20.13
N TYR A 96 46.94 -22.84 -21.33
CA TYR A 96 48.38 -22.82 -21.55
C TYR A 96 48.79 -21.51 -22.22
N HIS A 97 49.35 -20.61 -21.42
CA HIS A 97 50.06 -19.44 -21.91
C HIS A 97 51.50 -19.83 -22.22
N LEU A 98 51.87 -19.94 -23.49
CA LEU A 98 53.19 -20.46 -23.89
C LEU A 98 54.38 -19.68 -23.30
N PRO A 99 54.33 -18.35 -23.14
CA PRO A 99 55.38 -17.60 -22.46
C PRO A 99 55.64 -18.03 -21.00
N ASP A 100 54.68 -18.63 -20.31
CA ASP A 100 54.89 -19.19 -18.96
C ASP A 100 55.74 -20.48 -19.00
N LEU A 101 55.72 -21.21 -20.12
CA LEU A 101 56.46 -22.46 -20.31
C LEU A 101 57.83 -22.24 -20.96
N ALA A 102 58.01 -21.13 -21.67
CA ALA A 102 59.23 -20.76 -22.34
C ALA A 102 59.40 -19.24 -22.36
N ASN A 103 60.50 -18.72 -21.83
CA ASN A 103 60.77 -17.27 -21.83
C ASN A 103 60.88 -16.73 -23.27
N VAL A 104 60.02 -15.79 -23.66
CA VAL A 104 60.01 -15.17 -24.99
C VAL A 104 59.99 -13.63 -24.96
N GLU A 105 60.28 -13.03 -23.80
CA GLU A 105 60.21 -11.56 -23.57
C GLU A 105 61.27 -10.76 -24.34
N ARG A 106 62.27 -11.44 -24.92
CA ARG A 106 63.34 -10.81 -25.70
C ARG A 106 63.66 -11.67 -26.91
N VAL A 107 64.00 -11.05 -28.04
CA VAL A 107 64.50 -11.76 -29.23
C VAL A 107 65.65 -12.70 -28.89
N SER A 108 66.58 -12.27 -28.03
CA SER A 108 67.73 -13.09 -27.59
C SER A 108 67.32 -14.41 -26.95
N SER A 109 66.12 -14.48 -26.37
CA SER A 109 65.58 -15.71 -25.79
C SER A 109 65.24 -16.76 -26.86
N LEU A 110 65.06 -16.35 -28.12
CA LEU A 110 64.77 -17.24 -29.24
C LEU A 110 65.99 -17.46 -30.16
N THR A 111 66.99 -16.58 -30.10
CA THR A 111 68.13 -16.58 -31.02
C THR A 111 69.48 -16.95 -30.39
N SER A 112 69.56 -17.29 -29.10
CA SER A 112 70.85 -17.67 -28.51
C SER A 112 71.34 -19.03 -29.00
N LYS A 113 72.68 -19.20 -29.05
CA LYS A 113 73.32 -20.48 -29.45
C LYS A 113 72.88 -21.64 -28.55
N GLU A 114 72.78 -21.39 -27.25
CA GLU A 114 72.33 -22.37 -26.24
C GLU A 114 70.91 -22.90 -26.55
N ILE A 115 70.00 -22.00 -26.93
CA ILE A 115 68.61 -22.37 -27.27
C ILE A 115 68.58 -23.18 -28.57
N SER A 116 69.35 -22.76 -29.58
CA SER A 116 69.47 -23.51 -30.84
C SER A 116 69.97 -24.95 -30.60
N GLU A 117 70.99 -25.13 -29.77
CA GLU A 117 71.52 -26.46 -29.42
C GLU A 117 70.49 -27.28 -28.63
N GLN A 118 69.80 -26.67 -27.65
CA GLN A 118 68.75 -27.34 -26.87
C GLN A 118 67.63 -27.89 -27.75
N ILE A 119 67.13 -27.09 -28.69
CA ILE A 119 66.01 -27.47 -29.57
C ILE A 119 66.43 -28.55 -30.55
N LYS A 120 67.62 -28.43 -31.17
CA LYS A 120 68.15 -29.45 -32.10
C LYS A 120 68.47 -30.77 -31.41
N ASN A 121 68.85 -30.75 -30.13
CA ASN A 121 69.14 -31.96 -29.34
C ASN A 121 67.89 -32.67 -28.79
N ARG A 122 66.68 -32.11 -28.99
CA ARG A 122 65.43 -32.76 -28.59
C ARG A 122 65.27 -34.09 -29.35
N ARG A 123 64.96 -35.17 -28.63
CA ARG A 123 64.84 -36.53 -29.18
C ARG A 123 63.41 -36.94 -29.55
N GLU A 124 62.43 -36.25 -28.98
CA GLU A 124 61.02 -36.52 -29.27
C GLU A 124 60.57 -35.77 -30.54
N ARG A 125 59.65 -36.34 -31.32
CA ARG A 125 59.08 -35.64 -32.49
C ARG A 125 58.07 -34.55 -32.07
N PRO A 126 57.80 -33.53 -32.89
CA PRO A 126 58.52 -33.20 -34.13
C PRO A 126 59.97 -32.78 -33.85
N LEU A 127 60.90 -33.26 -34.68
CA LEU A 127 62.34 -32.92 -34.59
C LEU A 127 62.62 -31.59 -35.27
N VAL A 128 63.80 -31.03 -34.99
CA VAL A 128 64.27 -29.78 -35.61
C VAL A 128 65.69 -30.01 -36.12
N ASP A 129 65.84 -30.08 -37.43
CA ASP A 129 67.15 -30.20 -38.09
C ASP A 129 67.82 -28.82 -38.20
N VAL A 130 67.01 -27.79 -38.46
CA VAL A 130 67.44 -26.40 -38.62
C VAL A 130 66.62 -25.50 -37.68
N TRP A 131 67.32 -24.79 -36.79
CA TRP A 131 66.70 -23.73 -36.00
C TRP A 131 66.76 -22.41 -36.76
N TRP A 132 65.75 -22.16 -37.59
CA TRP A 132 65.74 -21.03 -38.53
C TRP A 132 65.97 -19.64 -37.88
N MET A 133 65.84 -19.50 -36.55
CA MET A 133 66.21 -18.29 -35.80
C MET A 133 67.65 -18.38 -35.28
N ASN A 134 68.57 -17.74 -35.99
CA ASN A 134 69.97 -17.56 -35.62
C ASN A 134 70.78 -18.86 -35.43
N ASP A 135 70.41 -19.95 -36.12
CA ASP A 135 71.33 -21.07 -36.37
C ASP A 135 72.53 -20.56 -37.21
N PRO A 136 73.79 -20.74 -36.75
CA PRO A 136 74.97 -20.19 -37.40
C PRO A 136 75.18 -20.61 -38.86
N GLU A 137 74.67 -21.79 -39.25
CA GLU A 137 74.91 -22.37 -40.56
C GLU A 137 73.74 -22.07 -41.51
N TYR A 138 72.50 -22.14 -41.02
CA TYR A 138 71.30 -22.06 -41.87
C TYR A 138 70.26 -21.00 -41.44
N GLY A 139 70.32 -20.45 -40.23
CA GLY A 139 69.29 -19.56 -39.69
C GLY A 139 69.46 -18.06 -40.02
N PHE A 140 68.52 -17.25 -39.54
CA PHE A 140 68.53 -15.79 -39.67
C PHE A 140 68.91 -15.09 -38.37
N ASP A 141 69.88 -14.18 -38.44
CA ASP A 141 70.07 -13.23 -37.35
C ASP A 141 68.94 -12.19 -37.34
N TYR A 142 68.86 -11.42 -36.25
CA TYR A 142 67.79 -10.44 -36.09
C TYR A 142 67.84 -9.28 -37.10
N GLN A 143 69.02 -8.91 -37.60
CA GLN A 143 69.16 -7.86 -38.61
C GLN A 143 68.60 -8.33 -39.96
N MET A 144 68.84 -9.59 -40.32
CA MET A 144 68.22 -10.22 -41.49
C MET A 144 66.69 -10.28 -41.34
N LEU A 145 66.16 -10.59 -40.16
CA LEU A 145 64.71 -10.55 -39.92
C LEU A 145 64.12 -9.13 -40.06
N LYS A 146 64.86 -8.08 -39.68
CA LYS A 146 64.49 -6.68 -39.91
C LYS A 146 64.48 -6.28 -41.39
N GLN A 147 65.25 -6.96 -42.24
CA GLN A 147 65.19 -6.77 -43.69
C GLN A 147 63.88 -7.32 -44.27
N ILE A 148 63.39 -8.44 -43.71
CA ILE A 148 62.17 -9.14 -44.14
C ILE A 148 60.90 -8.42 -43.62
N ASP A 149 60.88 -8.01 -42.35
CA ASP A 149 59.82 -7.17 -41.78
C ASP A 149 60.44 -6.05 -40.94
N LYS A 150 60.45 -4.84 -41.50
CA LYS A 150 61.00 -3.63 -40.84
C LYS A 150 60.31 -3.29 -39.51
N ASN A 151 59.09 -3.77 -39.32
CA ASN A 151 58.29 -3.52 -38.12
C ASN A 151 58.33 -4.68 -37.12
N ILE A 152 59.27 -5.63 -37.27
CA ILE A 152 59.48 -6.68 -36.27
C ILE A 152 59.92 -6.05 -34.95
N VAL A 153 59.19 -6.38 -33.88
CA VAL A 153 59.44 -5.88 -32.53
C VAL A 153 60.51 -6.73 -31.84
N ASP A 154 61.16 -6.16 -30.82
CA ASP A 154 62.21 -6.83 -30.04
C ASP A 154 61.65 -7.70 -28.88
N ASP A 155 60.32 -7.74 -28.72
CA ASP A 155 59.60 -8.46 -27.65
C ASP A 155 58.42 -9.26 -28.23
N PHE A 156 58.31 -10.54 -27.83
CA PHE A 156 57.22 -11.44 -28.21
C PHE A 156 56.41 -11.93 -27.01
N GLY A 157 56.67 -11.44 -25.79
CA GLY A 157 55.90 -11.70 -24.58
C GLY A 157 54.46 -11.18 -24.70
N GLY A 158 54.26 -10.00 -25.29
CA GLY A 158 52.93 -9.44 -25.58
C GLY A 158 52.17 -10.11 -26.73
N GLY A 159 52.67 -11.23 -27.29
CA GLY A 159 52.10 -11.93 -28.43
C GLY A 159 52.98 -11.85 -29.70
N VAL A 160 52.68 -12.70 -30.69
CA VAL A 160 53.51 -12.85 -31.89
C VAL A 160 53.17 -11.87 -33.03
N HIS A 161 52.30 -10.88 -32.78
CA HIS A 161 51.96 -9.79 -33.71
C HIS A 161 51.70 -10.25 -35.16
N ARG A 162 50.86 -11.29 -35.31
CA ARG A 162 50.48 -11.90 -36.60
C ARG A 162 51.62 -12.59 -37.37
N ARG A 163 52.75 -12.90 -36.74
CA ARG A 163 53.89 -13.61 -37.37
C ARG A 163 53.85 -15.10 -37.02
N ARG A 164 53.50 -15.92 -38.02
CA ARG A 164 53.27 -17.37 -37.91
C ARG A 164 54.52 -18.14 -37.52
N ALA A 165 55.64 -17.82 -38.17
CA ALA A 165 56.92 -18.48 -37.95
C ALA A 165 57.39 -18.32 -36.51
N ILE A 166 57.21 -17.12 -35.93
CA ILE A 166 57.56 -16.85 -34.53
C ILE A 166 56.73 -17.74 -33.61
N SER A 167 55.43 -17.89 -33.85
CA SER A 167 54.60 -18.79 -33.03
C SER A 167 55.03 -20.24 -33.12
N LYS A 168 55.38 -20.72 -34.32
CA LYS A 168 55.98 -22.06 -34.49
C LYS A 168 57.21 -22.19 -33.61
N ALA A 169 58.11 -21.21 -33.64
CA ALA A 169 59.31 -21.26 -32.83
C ALA A 169 59.05 -21.22 -31.33
N VAL A 170 58.12 -20.38 -30.86
CA VAL A 170 57.67 -20.36 -29.46
C VAL A 170 57.12 -21.74 -29.07
N PHE A 171 56.36 -22.40 -29.95
CA PHE A 171 55.89 -23.76 -29.72
C PHE A 171 57.02 -24.78 -29.55
N TYR A 172 58.01 -24.83 -30.47
CA TYR A 172 59.15 -25.74 -30.34
C TYR A 172 59.96 -25.49 -29.07
N LYS A 173 60.11 -24.21 -28.70
CA LYS A 173 60.76 -23.86 -27.44
C LYS A 173 59.94 -24.32 -26.23
N ALA A 174 58.62 -24.11 -26.24
CA ALA A 174 57.71 -24.51 -25.16
C ALA A 174 57.70 -26.04 -24.95
N ILE A 175 57.64 -26.84 -26.02
CA ILE A 175 57.69 -28.31 -25.89
C ILE A 175 59.08 -28.85 -25.52
N THR A 176 60.14 -28.04 -25.68
CA THR A 176 61.51 -28.41 -25.31
C THR A 176 61.81 -28.04 -23.85
N GLN A 177 61.49 -26.80 -23.44
CA GLN A 177 61.79 -26.28 -22.11
C GLN A 177 60.71 -26.58 -21.07
N GLY A 178 59.44 -26.58 -21.48
CA GLY A 178 58.33 -26.89 -20.60
C GLY A 178 58.32 -28.36 -20.16
N GLY A 179 58.93 -29.26 -20.93
CA GLY A 179 58.99 -30.69 -20.62
C GLY A 179 57.60 -31.25 -20.34
N GLU A 180 57.42 -31.88 -19.18
CA GLU A 180 56.13 -32.45 -18.73
C GLU A 180 55.04 -31.41 -18.45
N GLN A 181 55.39 -30.12 -18.33
CA GLN A 181 54.41 -29.05 -18.13
C GLN A 181 53.61 -28.76 -19.41
N PHE A 182 54.16 -29.05 -20.59
CA PHE A 182 53.41 -28.96 -21.84
C PHE A 182 52.49 -30.19 -21.99
N PRO A 183 51.22 -30.03 -22.40
CA PRO A 183 50.27 -31.13 -22.41
C PRO A 183 50.70 -32.27 -23.34
N SER A 184 50.48 -33.50 -22.90
CA SER A 184 50.69 -34.71 -23.72
C SER A 184 49.43 -35.12 -24.51
N PHE A 185 48.30 -34.44 -24.30
CA PHE A 185 47.01 -34.70 -24.96
C PHE A 185 46.54 -36.16 -24.85
N GLN A 186 46.61 -36.74 -23.65
CA GLN A 186 46.23 -38.14 -23.40
C GLN A 186 44.80 -38.46 -23.85
N GLY A 187 44.57 -39.72 -24.25
CA GLY A 187 43.25 -40.25 -24.60
C GLY A 187 43.27 -41.13 -25.85
N HIS A 188 42.14 -41.78 -26.16
CA HIS A 188 41.95 -42.59 -27.38
C HIS A 188 40.88 -42.06 -28.35
N GLY A 189 40.04 -41.10 -27.92
CA GLY A 189 39.02 -40.47 -28.78
C GLY A 189 39.57 -39.46 -29.81
N PRO A 190 38.73 -38.89 -30.68
CA PRO A 190 39.14 -37.87 -31.65
C PRO A 190 39.68 -36.59 -31.00
N VAL A 191 40.53 -35.89 -31.76
CA VAL A 191 41.05 -34.55 -31.42
C VAL A 191 40.45 -33.51 -32.35
N ALA A 192 39.88 -32.45 -31.81
CA ALA A 192 39.42 -31.28 -32.55
C ALA A 192 40.39 -30.12 -32.34
N ILE A 193 40.98 -29.59 -33.40
CA ILE A 193 41.83 -28.41 -33.37
C ILE A 193 41.02 -27.24 -33.95
N VAL A 194 40.80 -26.18 -33.16
CA VAL A 194 40.00 -25.01 -33.57
C VAL A 194 40.88 -23.77 -33.68
N VAL A 195 40.96 -23.20 -34.89
CA VAL A 195 41.90 -22.11 -35.20
C VAL A 195 41.31 -21.06 -36.13
N GLY A 196 41.71 -19.81 -35.92
CA GLY A 196 41.54 -18.74 -36.91
C GLY A 196 42.80 -18.57 -37.75
N LEU A 197 42.68 -18.58 -39.07
CA LEU A 197 43.86 -18.53 -39.95
C LEU A 197 44.49 -17.13 -40.11
N GLY A 198 43.78 -16.06 -39.74
CA GLY A 198 44.35 -14.71 -39.74
C GLY A 198 45.27 -14.41 -38.55
N GLY A 199 45.17 -15.18 -37.45
CA GLY A 199 45.97 -14.97 -36.23
C GLY A 199 47.40 -15.48 -36.36
N GLY A 200 48.38 -14.85 -35.68
CA GLY A 200 49.76 -15.36 -35.68
C GLY A 200 49.92 -16.68 -34.93
N THR A 201 49.28 -16.80 -33.76
CA THR A 201 49.38 -17.99 -32.90
C THR A 201 48.60 -19.17 -33.46
N GLY A 202 47.30 -18.95 -33.74
CA GLY A 202 46.41 -19.97 -34.29
C GLY A 202 46.93 -20.58 -35.58
N SER A 203 47.25 -19.74 -36.57
CA SER A 203 47.69 -20.21 -37.88
C SER A 203 49.16 -20.68 -37.90
N GLY A 204 50.00 -20.26 -36.95
CA GLY A 204 51.43 -20.60 -36.93
C GLY A 204 51.77 -21.95 -36.27
N MET A 205 50.87 -22.53 -35.48
CA MET A 205 51.18 -23.70 -34.65
C MET A 205 50.44 -24.99 -35.00
N PHE A 206 49.26 -24.91 -35.60
CA PHE A 206 48.34 -26.04 -35.67
C PHE A 206 48.90 -27.26 -36.42
N ILE A 207 49.76 -27.06 -37.42
CA ILE A 207 50.42 -28.12 -38.19
C ILE A 207 51.36 -28.95 -37.31
N ASP A 208 52.32 -28.31 -36.65
CA ASP A 208 53.30 -29.03 -35.82
C ASP A 208 52.70 -29.50 -34.49
N LEU A 209 51.66 -28.82 -34.01
CA LEU A 209 50.87 -29.32 -32.90
C LEU A 209 50.16 -30.63 -33.28
N ALA A 210 49.60 -30.74 -34.48
CA ALA A 210 49.00 -31.98 -34.96
C ALA A 210 50.05 -33.10 -35.09
N ARG A 211 51.26 -32.79 -35.57
CA ARG A 211 52.40 -33.74 -35.58
C ARG A 211 52.76 -34.20 -34.17
N TYR A 212 52.86 -33.27 -33.23
CA TYR A 212 53.14 -33.57 -31.82
C TYR A 212 52.05 -34.46 -31.19
N ILE A 213 50.77 -34.16 -31.46
CA ILE A 213 49.64 -34.96 -30.97
C ILE A 213 49.68 -36.38 -31.55
N LYS A 214 49.91 -36.55 -32.86
CA LYS A 214 50.06 -37.86 -33.49
C LYS A 214 51.25 -38.65 -32.94
N GLU A 215 52.34 -37.97 -32.62
CA GLU A 215 53.48 -38.62 -31.95
C GLU A 215 53.11 -39.12 -30.56
N LYS A 216 52.42 -38.32 -29.75
CA LYS A 216 52.05 -38.69 -28.37
C LYS A 216 50.94 -39.73 -28.29
N ARG A 217 49.98 -39.71 -29.22
CA ARG A 217 48.78 -40.59 -29.20
C ARG A 217 48.84 -41.75 -30.18
N GLY A 218 49.78 -41.74 -31.12
CA GLY A 218 49.88 -42.70 -32.22
C GLY A 218 49.33 -42.16 -33.54
N GLN A 219 49.90 -42.63 -34.65
CA GLN A 219 49.64 -42.11 -36.00
C GLN A 219 48.19 -42.29 -36.48
N GLU A 220 47.47 -43.27 -35.93
CA GLU A 220 46.05 -43.55 -36.20
C GLU A 220 45.08 -42.56 -35.54
N SER A 221 45.59 -41.63 -34.71
CA SER A 221 44.74 -40.64 -34.03
C SER A 221 44.00 -39.75 -35.03
N LYS A 222 42.68 -39.71 -34.92
CA LYS A 222 41.83 -38.89 -35.79
C LYS A 222 41.86 -37.42 -35.36
N ILE A 223 42.33 -36.55 -36.25
CA ILE A 223 42.40 -35.09 -36.01
C ILE A 223 41.42 -34.37 -36.95
N TRP A 224 40.49 -33.63 -36.35
CA TRP A 224 39.55 -32.72 -37.00
C TRP A 224 40.09 -31.30 -36.91
N LEU A 225 40.28 -30.63 -38.05
CA LEU A 225 40.70 -29.24 -38.09
C LEU A 225 39.50 -28.36 -38.40
N PHE A 226 39.14 -27.47 -37.47
CA PHE A 226 38.15 -26.42 -37.66
C PHE A 226 38.87 -25.11 -37.92
N VAL A 227 38.62 -24.56 -39.10
CA VAL A 227 39.28 -23.40 -39.66
C VAL A 227 38.26 -22.28 -39.78
N VAL A 228 38.55 -21.15 -39.14
CA VAL A 228 37.82 -19.89 -39.38
C VAL A 228 38.68 -18.96 -40.21
N LEU A 229 38.20 -18.65 -41.41
CA LEU A 229 38.84 -17.69 -42.30
C LEU A 229 38.55 -16.26 -41.81
N PRO A 230 39.56 -15.36 -41.88
CA PRO A 230 39.32 -13.95 -41.60
C PRO A 230 38.29 -13.35 -42.58
N ALA A 231 37.86 -12.12 -42.33
CA ALA A 231 37.14 -11.36 -43.34
C ALA A 231 38.11 -10.76 -44.36
N ALA A 232 37.71 -10.66 -45.63
CA ALA A 232 38.50 -9.99 -46.67
C ALA A 232 38.75 -8.49 -46.38
N SER A 233 38.01 -7.90 -45.44
CA SER A 233 38.16 -6.54 -44.95
C SER A 233 39.08 -6.39 -43.72
N GLU A 234 39.63 -7.48 -43.18
CA GLU A 234 40.67 -7.44 -42.14
C GLU A 234 42.03 -6.99 -42.71
N GLY A 235 43.01 -6.78 -41.83
CA GLY A 235 44.34 -6.30 -42.19
C GLY A 235 45.12 -7.22 -43.14
N GLU A 236 46.10 -6.64 -43.83
CA GLU A 236 46.92 -7.36 -44.82
C GLU A 236 47.67 -8.56 -44.24
N LYS A 237 48.10 -8.49 -42.97
CA LYS A 237 48.81 -9.58 -42.30
C LYS A 237 47.89 -10.76 -42.01
N GLU A 238 46.64 -10.51 -41.65
CA GLU A 238 45.61 -11.52 -41.42
C GLU A 238 45.30 -12.26 -42.73
N GLN A 239 45.14 -11.51 -43.82
CA GLN A 239 44.91 -12.07 -45.14
C GLN A 239 46.10 -12.91 -45.64
N LEU A 240 47.32 -12.39 -45.49
CA LEU A 240 48.55 -13.09 -45.87
C LEU A 240 48.72 -14.41 -45.08
N ASN A 241 48.47 -14.37 -43.77
CA ASN A 241 48.49 -15.57 -42.93
C ASN A 241 47.52 -16.64 -43.42
N ALA A 242 46.30 -16.24 -43.76
CA ALA A 242 45.28 -17.15 -44.25
C ALA A 242 45.66 -17.78 -45.59
N ALA A 243 46.16 -16.99 -46.57
CA ALA A 243 46.61 -17.52 -47.86
C ALA A 243 47.75 -18.54 -47.73
N ILE A 244 48.79 -18.22 -46.94
CA ILE A 244 49.92 -19.14 -46.75
C ILE A 244 49.45 -20.40 -46.02
N ALA A 245 48.70 -20.26 -44.92
CA ALA A 245 48.22 -21.41 -44.15
C ALA A 245 47.35 -22.37 -45.00
N LEU A 246 46.45 -21.83 -45.83
CA LEU A 246 45.63 -22.63 -46.73
C LEU A 246 46.47 -23.35 -47.80
N SER A 247 47.48 -22.67 -48.36
CA SER A 247 48.40 -23.26 -49.34
C SER A 247 49.25 -24.38 -48.71
N GLU A 248 49.69 -24.21 -47.46
CA GLU A 248 50.39 -25.24 -46.69
C GLU A 248 49.50 -26.45 -46.39
N ILE A 249 48.21 -26.24 -46.10
CA ILE A 249 47.24 -27.32 -45.91
C ILE A 249 47.03 -28.10 -47.23
N GLU A 250 46.84 -27.42 -48.37
CA GLU A 250 46.70 -28.07 -49.68
C GLU A 250 47.94 -28.92 -50.00
N TYR A 251 49.14 -28.32 -49.87
CA TYR A 251 50.39 -29.04 -50.12
C TYR A 251 50.57 -30.26 -49.20
N LEU A 252 50.24 -30.13 -47.91
CA LEU A 252 50.32 -31.25 -46.96
C LEU A 252 49.38 -32.40 -47.35
N ASN A 253 48.16 -32.11 -47.78
CA ASN A 253 47.22 -33.14 -48.21
C ASN A 253 47.69 -33.89 -49.47
N MET A 254 48.51 -33.25 -50.32
CA MET A 254 49.15 -33.88 -51.49
C MET A 254 50.31 -34.80 -51.14
N LYS A 255 50.80 -34.79 -49.90
CA LYS A 255 51.91 -35.64 -49.46
C LYS A 255 51.41 -36.82 -48.64
N ASP A 256 52.32 -37.75 -48.36
CA ASP A 256 52.02 -38.92 -47.54
C ASP A 256 51.90 -38.56 -46.04
N ASP A 257 52.43 -37.40 -45.63
CA ASP A 257 52.31 -36.83 -44.27
C ASP A 257 50.93 -36.17 -44.04
N LYS A 258 49.85 -36.97 -44.15
CA LYS A 258 48.47 -36.50 -43.96
C LYS A 258 48.16 -36.35 -42.47
N LEU A 259 48.15 -35.10 -41.99
CA LEU A 259 47.95 -34.79 -40.58
C LEU A 259 46.47 -34.75 -40.18
N PHE A 260 45.63 -34.13 -41.00
CA PHE A 260 44.23 -33.88 -40.67
C PHE A 260 43.33 -34.88 -41.37
N ASN A 261 42.47 -35.55 -40.62
CA ASN A 261 41.45 -36.42 -41.19
C ASN A 261 40.39 -35.59 -41.88
N TYR A 262 39.93 -34.49 -41.25
CA TYR A 262 38.88 -33.62 -41.78
C TYR A 262 39.26 -32.15 -41.60
N ILE A 263 38.94 -31.32 -42.58
CA ILE A 263 39.19 -29.88 -42.57
C ILE A 263 37.86 -29.16 -42.80
N ILE A 264 37.26 -28.70 -41.71
CA ILE A 264 36.00 -27.96 -41.71
C ILE A 264 36.32 -26.47 -41.81
N ILE A 265 35.82 -25.80 -42.85
CA ILE A 265 36.04 -24.37 -43.11
C ILE A 265 34.74 -23.61 -42.89
N SER A 266 34.86 -22.50 -42.17
CA SER A 266 33.86 -21.44 -42.10
C SER A 266 34.52 -20.08 -42.30
N SER A 267 33.76 -19.07 -42.73
CA SER A 267 34.29 -17.76 -43.12
C SER A 267 33.63 -16.63 -42.33
N LEU A 268 34.44 -15.71 -41.81
CA LEU A 268 33.95 -14.45 -41.22
C LEU A 268 33.66 -13.38 -42.27
N SER A 269 34.05 -13.57 -43.53
CA SER A 269 33.82 -12.58 -44.59
C SER A 269 32.36 -12.10 -44.71
N PRO A 270 31.32 -12.94 -44.53
CA PRO A 270 29.93 -12.49 -44.56
C PRO A 270 29.56 -11.47 -43.47
N THR A 271 30.24 -11.49 -42.32
CA THR A 271 30.01 -10.51 -41.24
C THR A 271 30.51 -9.11 -41.59
N GLY A 272 31.36 -8.96 -42.62
CA GLY A 272 32.05 -7.72 -42.95
C GLY A 272 32.92 -7.20 -41.79
N TYR A 273 33.47 -8.08 -40.96
CA TYR A 273 34.33 -7.73 -39.84
C TYR A 273 35.59 -6.97 -40.29
N VAL A 274 35.99 -5.97 -39.51
CA VAL A 274 37.19 -5.16 -39.75
C VAL A 274 37.97 -5.10 -38.45
N ASP A 275 39.30 -5.16 -38.54
CA ASP A 275 40.19 -5.14 -37.37
C ASP A 275 40.03 -3.84 -36.56
N GLY A 276 40.03 -3.95 -35.22
CA GLY A 276 39.91 -2.82 -34.29
C GLY A 276 38.55 -2.11 -34.21
N GLY A 277 37.52 -2.56 -34.94
CA GLY A 277 36.16 -2.00 -34.86
C GLY A 277 35.33 -2.52 -33.68
N ASP A 278 34.26 -1.80 -33.32
CA ASP A 278 33.23 -2.32 -32.41
C ASP A 278 32.69 -3.65 -32.95
N ARG A 279 32.42 -4.56 -32.03
CA ARG A 279 32.04 -5.92 -32.41
C ARG A 279 30.64 -5.92 -33.03
N LYS A 280 30.61 -5.95 -34.36
CA LYS A 280 29.40 -6.11 -35.17
C LYS A 280 28.53 -7.26 -34.65
N GLN A 281 27.22 -7.07 -34.67
CA GLN A 281 26.24 -8.04 -34.17
C GLN A 281 26.41 -9.40 -34.86
N GLU A 282 26.68 -9.40 -36.16
CA GLU A 282 26.87 -10.59 -36.99
C GLU A 282 28.04 -11.46 -36.51
N VAL A 283 29.11 -10.86 -35.95
CA VAL A 283 30.25 -11.59 -35.37
C VAL A 283 29.87 -12.23 -34.04
N VAL A 284 28.98 -11.61 -33.27
CA VAL A 284 28.45 -12.20 -32.03
C VAL A 284 27.52 -13.36 -32.36
N GLU A 285 26.66 -13.19 -33.37
CA GLU A 285 25.78 -14.25 -33.86
C GLU A 285 26.59 -15.44 -34.38
N PHE A 286 27.62 -15.22 -35.20
CA PHE A 286 28.52 -16.27 -35.69
C PHE A 286 29.15 -17.06 -34.54
N ASP A 287 29.72 -16.34 -33.56
CA ASP A 287 30.32 -16.93 -32.37
C ASP A 287 29.34 -17.83 -31.60
N SER A 288 28.07 -17.41 -31.49
CA SER A 288 27.02 -18.16 -30.81
C SER A 288 26.52 -19.37 -31.61
N ALA A 289 26.61 -19.32 -32.95
CA ALA A 289 26.23 -20.41 -33.84
C ALA A 289 27.34 -21.47 -34.01
N PHE A 290 28.61 -21.09 -33.85
CA PHE A 290 29.76 -21.98 -34.02
C PHE A 290 29.71 -23.27 -33.16
N PRO A 291 29.29 -23.25 -31.88
CA PRO A 291 29.16 -24.48 -31.09
C PRO A 291 28.25 -25.52 -31.75
N TYR A 292 27.16 -25.09 -32.39
CA TYR A 292 26.28 -26.00 -33.15
C TYR A 292 26.98 -26.57 -34.38
N MET A 293 27.76 -25.75 -35.10
CA MET A 293 28.59 -26.25 -36.21
C MET A 293 29.60 -27.31 -35.72
N PHE A 294 30.28 -27.03 -34.60
CA PHE A 294 31.25 -27.91 -33.98
C PHE A 294 30.62 -29.24 -33.54
N ILE A 295 29.55 -29.18 -32.77
CA ILE A 295 28.85 -30.35 -32.24
C ILE A 295 28.26 -31.19 -33.39
N ASN A 296 27.55 -30.55 -34.32
CA ASN A 296 26.91 -31.25 -35.42
C ASN A 296 27.92 -31.88 -36.38
N SER A 297 29.17 -31.39 -36.43
CA SER A 297 30.26 -32.04 -37.18
C SER A 297 30.64 -33.40 -36.61
N PHE A 298 30.67 -33.54 -35.29
CA PHE A 298 30.96 -34.82 -34.61
C PHE A 298 29.76 -35.77 -34.59
N TYR A 299 28.57 -35.27 -34.89
CA TYR A 299 27.38 -36.08 -35.12
C TYR A 299 27.38 -36.75 -36.51
N LEU A 300 28.09 -36.19 -37.50
CA LEU A 300 28.15 -36.73 -38.88
C LEU A 300 28.60 -38.20 -38.98
N PRO A 301 29.68 -38.64 -38.30
CA PRO A 301 30.22 -40.00 -38.46
C PRO A 301 29.36 -41.10 -37.84
N THR A 302 28.53 -40.77 -36.84
CA THR A 302 27.72 -41.73 -36.10
C THR A 302 26.31 -41.87 -36.67
N ALA A 303 25.84 -40.85 -37.39
CA ALA A 303 24.45 -40.71 -37.77
C ALA A 303 24.19 -40.99 -39.26
N ASP A 304 24.58 -42.15 -39.82
CA ASP A 304 24.33 -42.54 -41.24
C ASP A 304 24.65 -41.46 -42.32
N ILE A 305 25.49 -40.48 -41.95
CA ILE A 305 25.96 -39.34 -42.76
C ILE A 305 27.49 -39.41 -42.92
N SER A 306 28.12 -40.53 -42.55
CA SER A 306 29.58 -40.74 -42.72
C SER A 306 30.03 -40.45 -44.15
N ALA A 307 29.15 -40.62 -45.13
CA ALA A 307 29.37 -40.27 -46.53
C ALA A 307 29.92 -38.84 -46.77
N ILE A 308 29.61 -37.85 -45.94
CA ILE A 308 30.18 -36.48 -46.05
C ILE A 308 31.67 -36.49 -45.74
N VAL A 309 32.00 -37.18 -44.67
CA VAL A 309 33.33 -37.32 -44.09
C VAL A 309 34.19 -38.22 -45.01
N ASP A 310 33.57 -39.21 -45.66
CA ASP A 310 34.17 -40.11 -46.64
C ASP A 310 34.33 -39.46 -48.04
N ALA A 311 33.69 -38.32 -48.30
CA ALA A 311 33.80 -37.61 -49.59
C ALA A 311 35.10 -36.81 -49.74
N LYS A 312 35.89 -36.70 -48.67
CA LYS A 312 37.16 -35.97 -48.69
C LYS A 312 38.12 -36.60 -49.70
N LYS A 313 38.68 -35.78 -50.57
CA LYS A 313 39.78 -36.15 -51.47
C LYS A 313 41.07 -35.42 -51.07
N ASP A 314 42.16 -35.70 -51.78
CA ASP A 314 43.45 -35.13 -51.42
C ASP A 314 43.50 -33.64 -51.79
N TYR A 315 43.05 -33.27 -52.99
CA TYR A 315 43.06 -31.90 -53.50
C TYR A 315 41.77 -31.17 -53.16
N SER A 316 40.60 -31.75 -53.46
CA SER A 316 39.32 -31.26 -52.95
C SER A 316 39.10 -31.75 -51.52
N GLY A 317 39.94 -31.31 -50.57
CA GLY A 317 39.96 -31.80 -49.19
C GLY A 317 39.11 -30.99 -48.20
N PHE A 318 38.52 -29.87 -48.63
CA PHE A 318 37.83 -28.93 -47.75
C PHE A 318 36.33 -29.22 -47.65
N ILE A 319 35.80 -29.16 -46.42
CA ILE A 319 34.38 -29.25 -46.12
C ILE A 319 33.92 -27.88 -45.65
N PHE A 320 33.01 -27.24 -46.38
CA PHE A 320 32.47 -25.94 -46.00
C PHE A 320 31.27 -26.13 -45.09
N ALA A 321 31.20 -25.34 -44.02
CA ALA A 321 30.13 -25.43 -43.05
C ALA A 321 29.67 -24.05 -42.56
N ASP A 322 28.38 -23.95 -42.32
CA ASP A 322 27.77 -22.81 -41.66
C ASP A 322 26.57 -23.21 -40.81
N SER A 323 26.26 -22.40 -39.79
CA SER A 323 25.17 -22.64 -38.85
C SER A 323 24.26 -21.42 -38.71
N HIS A 324 22.97 -21.69 -38.49
CA HIS A 324 21.98 -20.68 -38.15
C HIS A 324 21.16 -21.12 -36.94
N VAL A 325 20.88 -20.20 -36.02
CA VAL A 325 20.12 -20.46 -34.80
C VAL A 325 18.77 -19.74 -34.88
N ILE A 326 17.67 -20.43 -34.61
CA ILE A 326 16.33 -19.85 -34.48
C ILE A 326 15.97 -19.90 -32.99
N GLU A 327 15.68 -18.75 -32.39
CA GLU A 327 15.34 -18.63 -30.97
C GLU A 327 13.85 -18.35 -30.80
N TYR A 328 13.18 -19.15 -29.96
CA TYR A 328 11.78 -18.93 -29.59
C TYR A 328 11.69 -17.92 -28.42
N PRO A 329 10.77 -16.93 -28.46
CA PRO A 329 10.75 -15.80 -27.52
C PRO A 329 10.12 -16.17 -26.17
N VAL A 330 10.60 -17.24 -25.52
CA VAL A 330 10.05 -17.72 -24.25
C VAL A 330 10.10 -16.65 -23.15
N GLU A 331 11.12 -15.81 -23.13
CA GLU A 331 11.29 -14.78 -22.10
C GLU A 331 10.17 -13.73 -22.17
N ASN A 332 9.62 -13.47 -23.35
CA ASN A 332 8.45 -12.61 -23.48
C ASN A 332 7.22 -13.25 -22.83
N LEU A 333 7.01 -14.55 -23.05
CA LEU A 333 5.92 -15.34 -22.43
C LEU A 333 6.10 -15.47 -20.91
N ARG A 334 7.31 -15.76 -20.44
CA ARG A 334 7.65 -15.76 -19.00
C ARG A 334 7.40 -14.41 -18.37
N SER A 335 7.71 -13.32 -19.07
CA SER A 335 7.43 -11.96 -18.60
C SER A 335 5.93 -11.64 -18.54
N LEU A 336 5.10 -12.25 -19.40
CA LEU A 336 3.64 -12.13 -19.34
C LEU A 336 3.09 -12.88 -18.13
N LYS A 337 3.50 -14.14 -17.93
CA LYS A 337 3.14 -14.95 -16.76
C LYS A 337 3.52 -14.23 -15.46
N LYS A 338 4.79 -13.81 -15.35
CA LYS A 338 5.29 -13.08 -14.18
C LYS A 338 4.55 -11.75 -13.97
N GLY A 339 4.31 -11.00 -15.05
CA GLY A 339 3.53 -9.75 -14.96
C GLY A 339 2.12 -9.97 -14.42
N PHE A 340 1.48 -11.10 -14.74
CA PHE A 340 0.18 -11.45 -14.17
C PHE A 340 0.29 -11.92 -12.71
N GLU A 341 1.33 -12.68 -12.35
CA GLU A 341 1.61 -13.02 -10.95
C GLU A 341 1.84 -11.76 -10.08
N ASP A 342 2.52 -10.74 -10.61
CA ASP A 342 2.71 -9.44 -9.95
C ASP A 342 1.37 -8.68 -9.78
N VAL A 343 0.41 -8.85 -10.70
CA VAL A 343 -0.96 -8.32 -10.57
C VAL A 343 -1.71 -9.01 -9.44
N ILE A 344 -1.56 -10.33 -9.28
CA ILE A 344 -2.14 -11.09 -8.16
C ILE A 344 -1.56 -10.60 -6.83
N GLU A 345 -0.24 -10.43 -6.76
CA GLU A 345 0.44 -9.92 -5.55
C GLU A 345 -0.01 -8.49 -5.22
N SER A 346 -0.14 -7.63 -6.24
CA SER A 346 -0.65 -6.27 -6.07
C SER A 346 -2.08 -6.27 -5.52
N LEU A 347 -2.97 -7.12 -6.04
CA LEU A 347 -4.35 -7.28 -5.54
C LEU A 347 -4.37 -7.80 -4.09
N SER A 348 -3.46 -8.71 -3.73
CA SER A 348 -3.27 -9.17 -2.35
C SER A 348 -2.87 -8.03 -1.43
N GLY A 349 -1.88 -7.22 -1.85
CA GLY A 349 -1.42 -6.04 -1.11
C GLY A 349 -2.49 -4.96 -0.95
N ILE A 350 -3.31 -4.73 -1.97
CA ILE A 350 -4.50 -3.86 -1.92
C ILE A 350 -5.45 -4.36 -0.82
N GLY A 351 -5.78 -5.66 -0.83
CA GLY A 351 -6.65 -6.28 0.17
C GLY A 351 -6.11 -6.14 1.60
N GLN A 352 -4.83 -6.40 1.83
CA GLN A 352 -4.21 -6.28 3.16
C GLN A 352 -4.25 -4.85 3.72
N ASN A 353 -4.07 -3.83 2.87
CA ASN A 353 -4.13 -2.45 3.33
C ASN A 353 -5.58 -1.99 3.53
N ARG A 354 -6.52 -2.45 2.69
CA ARG A 354 -7.95 -2.23 2.90
C ARG A 354 -8.44 -2.81 4.22
N GLU A 355 -8.03 -4.04 4.56
CA GLU A 355 -8.36 -4.67 5.84
C GLU A 355 -7.97 -3.79 7.03
N LYS A 356 -6.76 -3.21 7.02
CA LYS A 356 -6.31 -2.28 8.06
C LYS A 356 -7.18 -1.02 8.13
N ILE A 357 -7.50 -0.43 6.97
CA ILE A 357 -8.35 0.76 6.90
C ILE A 357 -9.74 0.48 7.45
N LEU A 358 -10.40 -0.58 6.98
CA LEU A 358 -11.76 -0.93 7.40
C LEU A 358 -11.81 -1.30 8.87
N LYS A 359 -10.79 -2.01 9.39
CA LYS A 359 -10.68 -2.33 10.81
C LYS A 359 -10.61 -1.08 11.68
N GLU A 360 -9.74 -0.11 11.34
CA GLU A 360 -9.62 1.15 12.10
C GLU A 360 -10.94 1.94 12.10
N VAL A 361 -11.66 1.96 10.97
CA VAL A 361 -12.99 2.62 10.90
C VAL A 361 -14.04 1.83 11.70
N SER A 362 -14.04 0.51 11.63
CA SER A 362 -14.94 -0.35 12.40
C SER A 362 -14.74 -0.16 13.90
N ASP A 363 -13.49 -0.20 14.37
CA ASP A 363 -13.11 0.01 15.76
C ASP A 363 -13.47 1.43 16.22
N PHE A 364 -13.28 2.43 15.36
CA PHE A 364 -13.72 3.81 15.60
C PHE A 364 -15.23 3.90 15.80
N ILE A 365 -16.04 3.34 14.88
CA ILE A 365 -17.50 3.41 14.99
C ILE A 365 -17.96 2.67 16.25
N ALA A 366 -17.51 1.43 16.46
CA ALA A 366 -17.92 0.62 17.62
C ALA A 366 -17.59 1.30 18.96
N THR A 367 -16.44 1.97 19.06
CA THR A 367 -16.03 2.67 20.28
C THR A 367 -16.83 3.96 20.49
N ASN A 368 -17.06 4.74 19.43
CA ASN A 368 -17.59 6.10 19.55
C ASN A 368 -19.12 6.19 19.46
N GLU A 369 -19.79 5.20 18.88
CA GLU A 369 -21.26 5.12 18.83
C GLU A 369 -21.88 5.12 20.23
N SER A 370 -21.28 4.38 21.17
CA SER A 370 -21.73 4.35 22.57
C SER A 370 -21.32 5.60 23.38
N LEU A 371 -20.18 6.21 23.06
CA LEU A 371 -19.64 7.38 23.77
C LEU A 371 -20.31 8.69 23.35
N TYR A 372 -20.74 8.79 22.09
CA TYR A 372 -21.30 10.00 21.49
C TYR A 372 -22.61 9.71 20.73
N PRO A 373 -23.66 9.18 21.39
CA PRO A 373 -24.87 8.69 20.72
C PRO A 373 -25.59 9.76 19.89
N GLU A 374 -25.55 11.04 20.30
CA GLU A 374 -26.15 12.12 19.52
C GLU A 374 -25.48 12.33 18.16
N GLU A 375 -24.17 12.08 18.05
CA GLU A 375 -23.44 12.20 16.80
C GLU A 375 -23.74 11.04 15.83
N PHE A 376 -24.40 9.97 16.31
CA PHE A 376 -24.83 8.79 15.54
C PHE A 376 -26.37 8.67 15.42
N SER A 377 -27.09 9.79 15.55
CA SER A 377 -28.56 9.80 15.60
C SER A 377 -29.26 10.12 14.27
N LYS A 378 -28.51 10.32 13.18
CA LYS A 378 -29.08 10.76 11.92
C LYS A 378 -29.82 9.64 11.20
N THR A 379 -30.98 9.97 10.61
CA THR A 379 -31.86 8.97 9.96
C THR A 379 -32.31 9.37 8.55
N ASP A 380 -32.03 10.60 8.12
CA ASP A 380 -32.46 11.17 6.83
C ASP A 380 -31.36 11.20 5.75
N THR A 381 -30.23 10.50 5.98
CA THR A 381 -29.14 10.41 5.01
C THR A 381 -29.26 9.13 4.17
N GLU A 382 -29.19 9.27 2.84
CA GLU A 382 -29.21 8.16 1.90
C GLU A 382 -27.86 7.97 1.21
N ILE A 383 -27.63 6.76 0.67
CA ILE A 383 -26.47 6.45 -0.17
C ILE A 383 -26.52 7.30 -1.45
N THR A 384 -25.40 7.89 -1.84
CA THR A 384 -25.33 8.75 -3.03
C THR A 384 -25.05 7.96 -4.31
N HIS A 385 -25.36 8.55 -5.47
CA HIS A 385 -24.99 7.97 -6.76
C HIS A 385 -23.46 7.75 -6.91
N ASP A 386 -22.66 8.63 -6.31
CA ASP A 386 -21.19 8.50 -6.30
C ASP A 386 -20.73 7.29 -5.49
N ASP A 387 -21.39 7.01 -4.35
CA ASP A 387 -21.12 5.80 -3.54
C ASP A 387 -21.42 4.53 -4.34
N VAL A 388 -22.55 4.48 -5.05
CA VAL A 388 -22.93 3.36 -5.92
C VAL A 388 -21.88 3.15 -7.00
N ASN A 389 -21.49 4.22 -7.71
CA ASN A 389 -20.53 4.13 -8.80
C ASN A 389 -19.15 3.69 -8.33
N LEU A 390 -18.68 4.19 -7.18
CA LEU A 390 -17.41 3.79 -6.62
C LEU A 390 -17.44 2.32 -6.18
N TYR A 391 -18.48 1.90 -5.46
CA TYR A 391 -18.59 0.51 -5.00
C TYR A 391 -18.67 -0.47 -6.18
N ARG A 392 -19.39 -0.12 -7.25
CA ARG A 392 -19.40 -0.89 -8.51
C ARG A 392 -17.99 -1.01 -9.11
N LYS A 393 -17.24 0.10 -9.20
CA LYS A 393 -15.86 0.09 -9.71
C LYS A 393 -14.94 -0.80 -8.88
N GLU A 394 -15.13 -0.85 -7.56
CA GLU A 394 -14.35 -1.75 -6.70
C GLU A 394 -14.65 -3.23 -6.97
N ILE A 395 -15.91 -3.59 -7.24
CA ILE A 395 -16.29 -4.95 -7.67
C ILE A 395 -15.68 -5.27 -9.04
N GLU A 396 -15.79 -4.33 -9.99
CA GLU A 396 -15.23 -4.48 -11.35
C GLU A 396 -13.71 -4.64 -11.36
N LYS A 397 -12.97 -4.01 -10.43
CA LYS A 397 -11.52 -4.23 -10.28
C LYS A 397 -11.20 -5.68 -9.97
N ILE A 398 -11.87 -6.29 -8.98
CA ILE A 398 -11.62 -7.71 -8.67
C ILE A 398 -12.02 -8.57 -9.88
N LYS A 399 -13.14 -8.24 -10.53
CA LYS A 399 -13.65 -8.93 -11.73
C LYS A 399 -12.64 -8.98 -12.87
N LYS A 400 -12.00 -7.86 -13.18
CA LYS A 400 -10.97 -7.75 -14.24
C LYS A 400 -9.79 -8.71 -14.07
N VAL A 401 -9.49 -9.17 -12.86
CA VAL A 401 -8.36 -10.09 -12.61
C VAL A 401 -8.73 -11.53 -12.91
N TRP A 402 -9.92 -11.96 -12.46
CA TRP A 402 -10.33 -13.35 -12.68
C TRP A 402 -10.88 -13.58 -14.09
N GLU A 403 -11.36 -12.54 -14.78
CA GLU A 403 -11.75 -12.59 -16.20
C GLU A 403 -10.61 -12.20 -17.14
N ASN A 404 -9.38 -12.03 -16.63
CA ASN A 404 -8.25 -11.71 -17.49
C ASN A 404 -7.91 -12.91 -18.35
N ASP A 405 -7.83 -12.77 -19.68
CA ASP A 405 -7.51 -13.89 -20.57
C ASP A 405 -6.28 -14.73 -20.13
N ILE A 406 -5.30 -14.16 -19.42
CA ILE A 406 -4.13 -14.90 -18.91
C ILE A 406 -4.54 -16.02 -17.92
N THR A 407 -5.64 -15.89 -17.17
CA THR A 407 -6.13 -16.98 -16.31
C THR A 407 -6.52 -18.21 -17.12
N ASP A 408 -7.26 -18.01 -18.22
CA ASP A 408 -7.61 -19.09 -19.15
C ASP A 408 -6.35 -19.69 -19.79
N LEU A 409 -5.40 -18.85 -20.21
CA LEU A 409 -4.16 -19.29 -20.86
C LEU A 409 -3.19 -20.04 -19.92
N LEU A 410 -3.27 -19.78 -18.62
CA LEU A 410 -2.56 -20.53 -17.58
C LEU A 410 -3.35 -21.73 -17.05
N ASN A 411 -4.52 -22.01 -17.63
CA ASN A 411 -5.48 -23.04 -17.20
C ASN A 411 -5.97 -22.91 -15.74
N PHE A 412 -5.95 -21.68 -15.19
CA PHE A 412 -6.41 -21.41 -13.82
C PHE A 412 -7.90 -21.76 -13.69
N LYS A 413 -8.24 -22.57 -12.68
CA LYS A 413 -9.63 -22.99 -12.45
C LYS A 413 -10.46 -21.91 -11.76
N THR A 414 -9.81 -20.92 -11.13
CA THR A 414 -10.48 -19.84 -10.40
C THR A 414 -11.57 -19.13 -11.21
N GLN A 415 -11.29 -18.78 -12.47
CA GLN A 415 -12.26 -18.13 -13.35
C GLN A 415 -13.52 -18.99 -13.52
N SER A 416 -13.35 -20.25 -13.95
CA SER A 416 -14.47 -21.18 -14.16
C SER A 416 -15.28 -21.46 -12.88
N ILE A 417 -14.61 -21.47 -11.72
CA ILE A 417 -15.26 -21.62 -10.41
C ILE A 417 -16.16 -20.41 -10.14
N ILE A 418 -15.65 -19.20 -10.33
CA ILE A 418 -16.38 -17.95 -10.08
C ILE A 418 -17.53 -17.80 -11.08
N GLU A 419 -17.31 -18.06 -12.37
CA GLU A 419 -18.38 -18.01 -13.39
C GLU A 419 -19.49 -19.02 -13.12
N SER A 420 -19.13 -20.23 -12.68
CA SER A 420 -20.08 -21.25 -12.21
C SER A 420 -20.86 -20.77 -10.99
N ALA A 421 -20.21 -20.12 -10.02
CA ALA A 421 -20.88 -19.56 -8.85
C ALA A 421 -21.84 -18.43 -9.23
N VAL A 422 -21.43 -17.52 -10.12
CA VAL A 422 -22.28 -16.44 -10.63
C VAL A 422 -23.49 -17.01 -11.39
N THR A 423 -23.26 -17.95 -12.30
CA THR A 423 -24.32 -18.52 -13.15
C THR A 423 -25.38 -19.27 -12.35
N ASN A 424 -24.96 -20.06 -11.35
CA ASN A 424 -25.86 -20.95 -10.61
C ASN A 424 -26.48 -20.31 -9.37
N ASN A 425 -25.83 -19.31 -8.75
CA ASN A 425 -26.25 -18.77 -7.45
C ASN A 425 -26.71 -17.30 -7.49
N MET A 426 -26.61 -16.62 -8.64
CA MET A 426 -27.11 -15.24 -8.80
C MET A 426 -28.48 -15.18 -9.50
N PRO A 427 -29.42 -14.35 -9.01
CA PRO A 427 -30.60 -13.93 -9.78
C PRO A 427 -30.21 -13.29 -11.12
N GLU A 428 -31.05 -13.41 -12.15
CA GLU A 428 -30.78 -12.85 -13.50
C GLU A 428 -30.44 -11.34 -13.46
N GLU A 429 -31.11 -10.58 -12.62
CA GLU A 429 -30.89 -9.13 -12.46
C GLU A 429 -29.54 -8.75 -11.81
N LEU A 430 -28.82 -9.72 -11.21
CA LEU A 430 -27.51 -9.50 -10.59
C LEU A 430 -26.35 -10.12 -11.38
N LYS A 431 -26.62 -10.90 -12.45
CA LYS A 431 -25.57 -11.54 -13.25
C LYS A 431 -24.69 -10.52 -13.97
N GLU A 432 -25.27 -9.40 -14.40
CA GLU A 432 -24.55 -8.34 -15.11
C GLU A 432 -24.38 -7.09 -14.22
N ILE A 433 -23.28 -7.07 -13.46
CA ILE A 433 -23.01 -6.04 -12.44
C ILE A 433 -22.96 -4.60 -12.99
N SER A 434 -22.59 -4.42 -14.26
CA SER A 434 -22.53 -3.11 -14.94
C SER A 434 -23.91 -2.45 -15.04
N LEU A 435 -24.99 -3.23 -15.07
CA LEU A 435 -26.37 -2.74 -15.16
C LEU A 435 -27.01 -2.48 -13.78
N VAL A 436 -26.36 -2.90 -12.69
CA VAL A 436 -26.88 -2.73 -11.33
C VAL A 436 -26.63 -1.31 -10.84
N THR A 437 -27.70 -0.53 -10.64
CA THR A 437 -27.64 0.87 -10.19
C THR A 437 -28.00 1.08 -8.72
N ASP A 438 -28.32 0.01 -7.99
CA ASP A 438 -28.77 0.05 -6.60
C ASP A 438 -27.68 -0.49 -5.65
N PHE A 439 -27.42 0.22 -4.55
CA PHE A 439 -26.34 -0.12 -3.61
C PHE A 439 -26.60 -1.43 -2.85
N ASP A 440 -27.86 -1.69 -2.50
CA ASP A 440 -28.23 -2.90 -1.76
C ASP A 440 -28.10 -4.13 -2.66
N LYS A 441 -28.48 -4.02 -3.94
CA LYS A 441 -28.26 -5.05 -4.94
C LYS A 441 -26.77 -5.33 -5.20
N LEU A 442 -25.92 -4.29 -5.25
CA LEU A 442 -24.47 -4.48 -5.35
C LEU A 442 -23.89 -5.19 -4.11
N SER A 443 -24.36 -4.81 -2.92
CA SER A 443 -23.96 -5.45 -1.66
C SER A 443 -24.43 -6.91 -1.60
N GLU A 444 -25.65 -7.19 -2.07
CA GLU A 444 -26.21 -8.52 -2.20
C GLU A 444 -25.38 -9.39 -3.16
N TYR A 445 -24.97 -8.84 -4.31
CA TYR A 445 -24.08 -9.52 -5.24
C TYR A 445 -22.77 -9.96 -4.57
N VAL A 446 -22.09 -9.05 -3.87
CA VAL A 446 -20.83 -9.36 -3.17
C VAL A 446 -21.04 -10.45 -2.11
N SER A 447 -22.07 -10.32 -1.28
CA SER A 447 -22.37 -11.28 -0.20
C SER A 447 -22.70 -12.67 -0.75
N ARG A 448 -23.53 -12.77 -1.79
CA ARG A 448 -23.89 -14.04 -2.45
C ARG A 448 -22.69 -14.70 -3.11
N LEU A 449 -21.84 -13.92 -3.78
CA LEU A 449 -20.65 -14.45 -4.45
C LEU A 449 -19.68 -14.99 -3.42
N LYS A 450 -19.36 -14.21 -2.38
CA LYS A 450 -18.50 -14.62 -1.27
C LYS A 450 -18.97 -15.94 -0.66
N LYS A 451 -20.26 -16.03 -0.29
CA LYS A 451 -20.86 -17.24 0.30
C LYS A 451 -20.82 -18.44 -0.64
N SER A 452 -20.94 -18.22 -1.95
CA SER A 452 -20.82 -19.30 -2.94
C SER A 452 -19.41 -19.87 -2.99
N LEU A 453 -18.38 -19.00 -2.94
CA LEU A 453 -16.98 -19.40 -2.96
C LEU A 453 -16.50 -20.02 -1.63
N GLU A 454 -17.12 -19.69 -0.49
CA GLU A 454 -16.83 -20.36 0.79
C GLU A 454 -17.24 -21.84 0.80
N ASN A 455 -18.23 -22.24 -0.01
CA ASN A 455 -18.77 -23.59 -0.04
C ASN A 455 -18.22 -24.47 -1.18
N GLU A 456 -17.33 -23.91 -2.03
CA GLU A 456 -16.76 -24.63 -3.17
C GLU A 456 -15.44 -25.29 -2.80
N SER A 457 -15.26 -26.56 -3.20
CA SER A 457 -14.09 -27.38 -2.86
C SER A 457 -13.37 -27.94 -4.10
N LYS A 458 -13.56 -27.31 -5.27
CA LYS A 458 -12.91 -27.74 -6.51
C LYS A 458 -11.39 -27.57 -6.41
N PRO A 459 -10.60 -28.50 -6.96
CA PRO A 459 -9.15 -28.37 -7.00
C PRO A 459 -8.74 -27.23 -7.93
N HIS A 460 -7.67 -26.54 -7.54
CA HIS A 460 -7.00 -25.51 -8.35
C HIS A 460 -5.87 -26.13 -9.17
N GLU A 461 -5.49 -25.46 -10.27
CA GLU A 461 -4.44 -25.93 -11.17
C GLU A 461 -3.06 -25.97 -10.51
N ASN A 462 -2.73 -24.92 -9.74
CA ASN A 462 -1.44 -24.80 -9.04
C ASN A 462 -1.54 -23.83 -7.84
N ALA A 463 -0.42 -23.61 -7.15
CA ALA A 463 -0.36 -22.74 -5.97
C ALA A 463 -0.73 -21.28 -6.28
N LYS A 464 -0.41 -20.77 -7.48
CA LYS A 464 -0.74 -19.40 -7.90
C LYS A 464 -2.23 -19.24 -8.24
N ASP A 465 -2.85 -20.26 -8.83
CA ASP A 465 -4.30 -20.33 -9.02
C ASP A 465 -5.04 -20.34 -7.66
N GLN A 466 -4.56 -21.14 -6.70
CA GLN A 466 -5.07 -21.12 -5.31
C GLN A 466 -4.89 -19.75 -4.65
N GLU A 467 -3.74 -19.10 -4.85
CA GLU A 467 -3.48 -17.75 -4.33
C GLU A 467 -4.48 -16.73 -4.90
N LEU A 468 -4.70 -16.73 -6.22
CA LEU A 468 -5.70 -15.87 -6.86
C LEU A 468 -7.09 -16.08 -6.26
N TYR A 469 -7.51 -17.34 -6.07
CA TYR A 469 -8.80 -17.68 -5.47
C TYR A 469 -8.97 -17.09 -4.08
N GLU A 470 -7.98 -17.27 -3.20
CA GLU A 470 -8.03 -16.75 -1.83
C GLU A 470 -7.94 -15.22 -1.79
N VAL A 471 -7.17 -14.60 -2.68
CA VAL A 471 -7.11 -13.14 -2.81
C VAL A 471 -8.45 -12.57 -3.24
N ILE A 472 -9.16 -13.21 -4.17
CA ILE A 472 -10.51 -12.79 -4.59
C ILE A 472 -11.50 -12.94 -3.44
N LYS A 473 -11.54 -14.10 -2.78
CA LYS A 473 -12.42 -14.33 -1.61
C LYS A 473 -12.21 -13.29 -0.53
N LYS A 474 -10.95 -13.02 -0.18
CA LYS A 474 -10.59 -12.01 0.82
C LYS A 474 -11.05 -10.61 0.39
N ASN A 475 -10.81 -10.22 -0.85
CA ASN A 475 -11.24 -8.90 -1.33
C ASN A 475 -12.77 -8.79 -1.37
N LEU A 476 -13.52 -9.84 -1.72
CA LEU A 476 -14.99 -9.85 -1.65
C LEU A 476 -15.48 -9.70 -0.20
N GLN A 477 -14.85 -10.37 0.77
CA GLN A 477 -15.15 -10.16 2.19
C GLN A 477 -14.93 -8.70 2.59
N LEU A 478 -13.81 -8.10 2.19
CA LEU A 478 -13.51 -6.70 2.48
C LEU A 478 -14.50 -5.73 1.81
N LEU A 479 -15.01 -6.06 0.62
CA LEU A 479 -16.08 -5.28 -0.01
C LEU A 479 -17.40 -5.42 0.74
N GLU A 480 -17.74 -6.59 1.28
CA GLU A 480 -18.91 -6.77 2.14
C GLU A 480 -18.78 -5.91 3.42
N GLU A 481 -17.64 -5.96 4.09
CA GLU A 481 -17.34 -5.13 5.27
C GLU A 481 -17.40 -3.63 4.95
N MET A 482 -16.84 -3.23 3.80
CA MET A 482 -16.93 -1.85 3.31
C MET A 482 -18.38 -1.39 3.14
N SER A 483 -19.26 -2.24 2.59
CA SER A 483 -20.68 -1.89 2.40
C SER A 483 -21.40 -1.65 3.73
N VAL A 484 -21.11 -2.47 4.74
CA VAL A 484 -21.67 -2.35 6.09
C VAL A 484 -21.19 -1.06 6.74
N LEU A 485 -19.89 -0.76 6.65
CA LEU A 485 -19.32 0.46 7.23
C LEU A 485 -19.86 1.72 6.54
N LEU A 486 -19.97 1.74 5.20
CA LEU A 486 -20.59 2.84 4.46
C LEU A 486 -22.01 3.12 4.95
N LYS A 487 -22.83 2.09 5.13
CA LYS A 487 -24.19 2.23 5.71
C LYS A 487 -24.15 2.78 7.13
N LYS A 488 -23.24 2.32 7.99
CA LYS A 488 -23.09 2.85 9.35
C LYS A 488 -22.69 4.33 9.37
N THR A 489 -21.93 4.82 8.39
CA THR A 489 -21.58 6.25 8.32
C THR A 489 -22.80 7.16 8.05
N LEU A 490 -23.90 6.64 7.52
CA LEU A 490 -25.14 7.41 7.29
C LEU A 490 -25.79 7.91 8.58
N LEU A 491 -25.52 7.21 9.70
CA LEU A 491 -26.00 7.57 11.03
C LEU A 491 -25.27 8.80 11.61
N VAL A 492 -24.12 9.17 11.03
CA VAL A 492 -23.29 10.27 11.53
C VAL A 492 -23.89 11.63 11.18
N ASP A 493 -24.13 12.46 12.19
CA ASP A 493 -24.87 13.71 12.00
C ASP A 493 -24.09 14.78 11.24
N GLY A 494 -22.82 14.97 11.63
CA GLY A 494 -21.93 15.95 11.04
C GLY A 494 -21.54 15.62 9.59
N LYS A 495 -21.89 16.50 8.63
CA LYS A 495 -21.58 16.30 7.20
C LYS A 495 -20.08 16.10 6.95
N SER A 496 -19.21 16.96 7.47
CA SER A 496 -17.76 16.87 7.25
C SER A 496 -17.15 15.64 7.96
N ALA A 497 -17.70 15.26 9.13
CA ALA A 497 -17.34 14.03 9.84
C ALA A 497 -17.68 12.78 9.03
N ARG A 498 -18.89 12.73 8.46
CA ARG A 498 -19.33 11.64 7.58
C ARG A 498 -18.48 11.56 6.31
N ILE A 499 -18.24 12.69 5.64
CA ILE A 499 -17.37 12.72 4.45
C ILE A 499 -15.96 12.22 4.80
N ALA A 500 -15.40 12.61 5.94
CA ALA A 500 -14.09 12.12 6.38
C ALA A 500 -14.08 10.59 6.53
N LEU A 501 -15.09 10.01 7.18
CA LEU A 501 -15.21 8.56 7.34
C LEU A 501 -15.36 7.84 5.99
N VAL A 502 -16.21 8.36 5.11
CA VAL A 502 -16.40 7.80 3.75
C VAL A 502 -15.09 7.87 2.96
N ASN A 503 -14.38 8.99 2.99
CA ASN A 503 -13.08 9.16 2.32
C ASN A 503 -12.02 8.21 2.89
N VAL A 504 -12.01 7.99 4.22
CA VAL A 504 -11.13 6.99 4.84
C VAL A 504 -11.45 5.59 4.31
N ILE A 505 -12.73 5.19 4.34
CA ILE A 505 -13.19 3.88 3.84
C ILE A 505 -12.82 3.66 2.37
N ARG A 506 -12.91 4.72 1.55
CA ARG A 506 -12.55 4.71 0.13
C ARG A 506 -11.05 4.67 -0.14
N GLY A 507 -10.21 4.86 0.89
CA GLY A 507 -8.76 4.89 0.73
C GLY A 507 -8.22 6.22 0.17
N GLU A 508 -8.99 7.31 0.18
CA GLU A 508 -8.55 8.60 -0.36
C GLU A 508 -7.35 9.16 0.43
N GLU A 509 -6.46 9.92 -0.21
CA GLU A 509 -5.32 10.57 0.46
C GLU A 509 -5.53 12.06 0.73
N ASN A 510 -6.35 12.72 -0.08
CA ASN A 510 -6.51 14.17 -0.01
C ASN A 510 -7.62 14.58 0.95
N PHE A 511 -7.24 14.89 2.19
CA PHE A 511 -8.15 15.40 3.21
C PHE A 511 -8.11 16.93 3.37
N GLY A 512 -7.32 17.67 2.57
CA GLY A 512 -7.06 19.09 2.83
C GLY A 512 -8.33 19.94 3.01
N LYS A 513 -9.34 19.72 2.16
CA LYS A 513 -10.64 20.39 2.28
C LYS A 513 -11.44 19.93 3.51
N VAL A 514 -11.53 18.63 3.73
CA VAL A 514 -12.33 18.03 4.82
C VAL A 514 -11.73 18.35 6.18
N SER A 515 -10.41 18.19 6.35
CA SER A 515 -9.70 18.61 7.56
C SER A 515 -9.85 20.11 7.82
N GLY A 516 -9.80 20.94 6.77
CA GLY A 516 -10.09 22.38 6.90
C GLY A 516 -11.50 22.68 7.41
N GLU A 517 -12.51 21.95 6.92
CA GLU A 517 -13.89 22.06 7.41
C GLU A 517 -14.03 21.57 8.86
N LEU A 518 -13.40 20.44 9.23
CA LEU A 518 -13.38 19.91 10.61
C LEU A 518 -12.75 20.92 11.58
N SER A 519 -11.57 21.47 11.25
CA SER A 519 -10.90 22.47 12.08
C SER A 519 -11.67 23.79 12.18
N SER A 520 -12.35 24.19 11.10
CA SER A 520 -13.23 25.37 11.10
C SER A 520 -14.42 25.17 12.03
N ARG A 521 -15.04 23.98 12.01
CA ARG A 521 -16.16 23.65 12.90
C ARG A 521 -15.73 23.54 14.35
N GLU A 522 -14.55 22.94 14.62
CA GLU A 522 -13.97 22.93 15.96
C GLU A 522 -13.77 24.37 16.48
N SER A 523 -13.18 25.25 15.65
CA SER A 523 -12.91 26.64 16.03
C SER A 523 -14.20 27.42 16.29
N ALA A 524 -15.24 27.20 15.49
CA ALA A 524 -16.56 27.79 15.69
C ALA A 524 -17.16 27.35 17.04
N LEU A 525 -17.15 26.05 17.34
CA LEU A 525 -17.66 25.52 18.61
C LEU A 525 -16.87 26.06 19.82
N ARG A 526 -15.55 26.24 19.70
CA ARG A 526 -14.73 26.89 20.75
C ARG A 526 -15.14 28.35 20.96
N GLY A 527 -15.44 29.08 19.89
CA GLY A 527 -16.00 30.42 19.96
C GLY A 527 -17.34 30.45 20.69
N GLU A 528 -18.27 29.56 20.31
CA GLU A 528 -19.59 29.41 20.94
C GLU A 528 -19.48 29.08 22.44
N ILE A 529 -18.56 28.19 22.83
CA ILE A 529 -18.29 27.88 24.26
C ILE A 529 -17.79 29.13 25.00
N SER A 530 -16.87 29.89 24.41
CA SER A 530 -16.33 31.11 25.02
C SER A 530 -17.40 32.18 25.20
N GLU A 531 -18.32 32.34 24.24
CA GLU A 531 -19.47 33.22 24.39
C GLU A 531 -20.42 32.75 25.50
N ALA A 532 -20.68 31.45 25.57
CA ALA A 532 -21.49 30.87 26.64
C ALA A 532 -20.86 31.08 28.03
N ASP A 533 -19.52 30.98 28.15
CA ASP A 533 -18.80 31.26 29.40
C ASP A 533 -19.01 32.71 29.85
N VAL A 534 -18.94 33.67 28.92
CA VAL A 534 -19.21 35.08 29.21
C VAL A 534 -20.66 35.27 29.68
N ARG A 535 -21.63 34.59 29.05
CA ARG A 535 -23.05 34.65 29.44
C ARG A 535 -23.29 34.03 30.83
N VAL A 536 -22.72 32.86 31.11
CA VAL A 536 -22.78 32.21 32.43
C VAL A 536 -22.20 33.13 33.50
N LYS A 537 -21.03 33.72 33.25
CA LYS A 537 -20.41 34.67 34.19
C LYS A 537 -21.31 35.88 34.44
N LYS A 538 -21.92 36.45 33.40
CA LYS A 538 -22.87 37.57 33.54
C LYS A 538 -24.11 37.17 34.35
N LYS A 539 -24.69 36.01 34.08
CA LYS A 539 -25.87 35.50 34.80
C LYS A 539 -25.58 35.17 36.27
N ARG A 540 -24.37 34.68 36.57
CA ARG A 540 -23.92 34.51 37.97
C ARG A 540 -23.82 35.83 38.73
N LEU A 541 -23.31 36.89 38.08
CA LEU A 541 -23.29 38.23 38.68
C LEU A 541 -24.72 38.77 38.92
N GLU A 542 -25.62 38.58 37.96
CA GLU A 542 -27.05 38.93 38.11
C GLU A 542 -27.70 38.19 39.29
N LEU A 543 -27.41 36.89 39.43
CA LEU A 543 -27.89 36.07 40.56
C LEU A 543 -27.35 36.58 41.90
N GLU A 544 -26.06 36.94 41.98
CA GLU A 544 -25.46 37.52 43.18
C GLU A 544 -26.13 38.85 43.57
N ASP A 545 -26.44 39.70 42.59
CA ASP A 545 -27.07 40.99 42.84
C ASP A 545 -28.52 40.83 43.34
N ILE A 546 -29.31 39.95 42.70
CA ILE A 546 -30.68 39.62 43.15
C ILE A 546 -30.66 39.06 44.57
N THR A 547 -29.71 38.18 44.88
CA THR A 547 -29.58 37.56 46.21
C THR A 547 -29.18 38.58 47.28
N LYS A 548 -28.27 39.51 46.95
CA LYS A 548 -27.89 40.61 47.86
C LYS A 548 -29.08 41.51 48.16
N GLU A 549 -29.88 41.84 47.15
CA GLU A 549 -31.05 42.70 47.34
C GLU A 549 -32.15 42.02 48.15
N GLN A 550 -32.41 40.74 47.90
CA GLN A 550 -33.32 39.94 48.73
C GLN A 550 -32.88 39.93 50.19
N ASN A 551 -31.59 39.67 50.47
CA ASN A 551 -31.07 39.65 51.84
C ASN A 551 -31.20 41.01 52.54
N ARG A 552 -30.89 42.11 51.85
CA ARG A 552 -31.09 43.47 52.39
C ARG A 552 -32.55 43.72 52.77
N MET A 553 -33.48 43.28 51.92
CA MET A 553 -34.90 43.44 52.17
C MET A 553 -35.38 42.59 53.34
N LEU A 554 -34.88 41.35 53.49
CA LEU A 554 -35.17 40.50 54.65
C LEU A 554 -34.62 41.09 55.95
N ASP A 555 -33.42 41.67 55.93
CA ASP A 555 -32.84 42.37 57.07
C ASP A 555 -33.68 43.59 57.47
N LEU A 556 -34.18 44.35 56.49
CA LEU A 556 -35.10 45.47 56.71
C LEU A 556 -36.44 45.02 57.31
N ILE A 557 -37.04 43.95 56.78
CA ILE A 557 -38.26 43.35 57.35
C ILE A 557 -38.02 42.95 58.81
N ARG A 558 -36.87 42.35 59.11
CA ARG A 558 -36.54 41.94 60.48
C ARG A 558 -36.40 43.12 61.43
N SER A 559 -35.74 44.21 61.02
CA SER A 559 -35.57 45.40 61.85
C SER A 559 -36.91 46.10 62.13
N GLU A 560 -37.72 46.30 61.10
CA GLU A 560 -39.01 46.99 61.21
C GLU A 560 -40.02 46.19 62.04
N VAL A 561 -40.09 44.87 61.86
CA VAL A 561 -40.98 44.03 62.68
C VAL A 561 -40.52 44.02 64.14
N ASN A 562 -39.21 43.97 64.41
CA ASN A 562 -38.72 44.04 65.80
C ASN A 562 -39.06 45.38 66.48
N ALA A 563 -39.11 46.48 65.74
CA ALA A 563 -39.51 47.78 66.27
C ALA A 563 -40.98 47.82 66.76
N LEU A 564 -41.81 46.90 66.28
CA LEU A 564 -43.20 46.76 66.73
C LEU A 564 -43.38 46.03 68.06
N ALA A 565 -42.31 45.48 68.67
CA ALA A 565 -42.43 44.67 69.88
C ALA A 565 -43.15 45.41 71.02
N LYS A 566 -42.78 46.67 71.28
CA LYS A 566 -43.40 47.47 72.34
C LYS A 566 -44.85 47.90 72.01
N PRO A 567 -45.17 48.43 70.82
CA PRO A 567 -46.55 48.68 70.43
C PRO A 567 -47.48 47.45 70.44
N ILE A 568 -46.94 46.25 70.15
CA ILE A 568 -47.70 44.99 70.22
C ILE A 568 -47.89 44.54 71.68
N ASP A 569 -46.88 44.69 72.54
CA ASP A 569 -47.02 44.49 73.99
C ASP A 569 -48.15 45.36 74.57
N ASP A 570 -48.19 46.64 74.18
CA ASP A 570 -49.24 47.58 74.62
C ASP A 570 -50.64 47.15 74.13
N TYR A 571 -50.74 46.60 72.91
CA TYR A 571 -51.98 46.04 72.36
C TYR A 571 -52.45 44.80 73.12
N VAL A 572 -51.55 43.86 73.41
CA VAL A 572 -51.87 42.64 74.17
C VAL A 572 -52.29 42.99 75.61
N ALA A 573 -51.58 43.93 76.26
CA ALA A 573 -51.86 44.39 77.62
C ALA A 573 -53.25 45.05 77.74
N LEU A 574 -53.67 45.84 76.75
CA LEU A 574 -54.97 46.51 76.75
C LEU A 574 -56.14 45.53 76.53
N GLY A 575 -55.95 44.48 75.73
CA GLY A 575 -57.02 43.54 75.36
C GLY A 575 -57.27 42.46 76.41
N HIS A 576 -56.22 41.90 77.00
CA HIS A 576 -56.31 40.75 77.90
C HIS A 576 -55.97 41.08 79.36
N GLY A 577 -55.60 42.32 79.66
CA GLY A 577 -55.22 42.79 80.99
C GLY A 577 -53.75 42.55 81.31
N THR A 578 -53.29 43.18 82.40
CA THR A 578 -51.95 42.99 82.98
C THR A 578 -52.09 42.30 84.34
N ALA A 579 -50.99 41.81 84.92
CA ALA A 579 -50.99 41.25 86.28
C ALA A 579 -51.52 42.22 87.36
N THR A 580 -51.70 43.51 87.05
CA THR A 580 -52.13 44.57 87.97
C THR A 580 -53.37 45.35 87.51
N GLY A 581 -53.96 45.04 86.35
CA GLY A 581 -55.09 45.78 85.78
C GLY A 581 -56.07 44.90 85.01
N ALA A 582 -57.36 45.16 85.19
CA ALA A 582 -58.44 44.35 84.63
C ALA A 582 -58.66 44.69 83.14
N GLY A 583 -58.69 43.67 82.28
CA GLY A 583 -58.92 43.83 80.84
C GLY A 583 -60.37 44.17 80.50
N GLN A 584 -60.65 44.39 79.21
CA GLN A 584 -61.98 44.74 78.70
C GLN A 584 -63.11 43.86 79.27
N ASP A 585 -62.88 42.54 79.35
CA ASP A 585 -63.86 41.57 79.86
C ASP A 585 -64.29 41.82 81.31
N SER A 586 -63.43 42.47 82.11
CA SER A 586 -63.71 42.78 83.52
C SER A 586 -64.50 44.09 83.71
N ILE A 587 -64.38 45.04 82.79
CA ILE A 587 -65.05 46.35 82.87
C ILE A 587 -66.56 46.19 82.63
N GLU A 588 -66.96 45.34 81.68
CA GLU A 588 -68.38 45.09 81.35
C GLU A 588 -69.16 44.51 82.54
N ILE A 589 -68.51 43.66 83.36
CA ILE A 589 -69.13 43.03 84.54
C ILE A 589 -69.39 44.07 85.65
N LEU A 590 -68.41 44.93 85.92
CA LEU A 590 -68.48 45.93 86.99
C LEU A 590 -69.51 47.03 86.68
N GLU A 591 -69.61 47.42 85.42
CA GLU A 591 -70.55 48.45 84.97
C GLU A 591 -72.01 48.05 85.21
N ARG A 592 -72.35 46.79 84.94
CA ARG A 592 -73.70 46.26 85.10
C ARG A 592 -74.15 46.25 86.56
N ALA A 593 -73.26 45.90 87.49
CA ALA A 593 -73.56 45.82 88.92
C ALA A 593 -73.99 47.17 89.52
N PHE A 594 -73.34 48.26 89.10
CA PHE A 594 -73.67 49.62 89.56
C PHE A 594 -75.06 50.08 89.10
N LEU A 595 -75.40 49.85 87.83
CA LEU A 595 -76.68 50.29 87.23
C LEU A 595 -77.90 49.66 87.92
N ASP A 596 -77.79 48.38 88.29
CA ASP A 596 -78.86 47.65 88.99
C ASP A 596 -79.15 48.27 90.36
N LYS A 597 -78.12 48.61 91.14
CA LYS A 597 -78.30 49.20 92.48
C LYS A 597 -78.82 50.64 92.45
N PHE A 598 -78.43 51.43 91.44
CA PHE A 598 -78.90 52.82 91.33
C PHE A 598 -80.40 52.87 91.01
N SER A 599 -80.87 51.92 90.22
CA SER A 599 -82.30 51.74 89.92
C SER A 599 -83.10 51.37 91.17
N ALA A 600 -82.57 50.50 92.04
CA ALA A 600 -83.20 50.14 93.31
C ALA A 600 -83.36 51.34 94.27
N LEU A 601 -82.37 52.24 94.32
CA LEU A 601 -82.44 53.48 95.10
C LEU A 601 -83.63 54.36 94.67
N LEU A 602 -83.78 54.58 93.36
CA LEU A 602 -84.88 55.39 92.81
C LEU A 602 -86.25 54.80 93.14
N PHE A 603 -86.38 53.47 93.09
CA PHE A 603 -87.61 52.78 93.44
C PHE A 603 -87.99 53.00 94.90
N ALA A 604 -87.04 52.81 95.82
CA ALA A 604 -87.25 53.01 97.26
C ALA A 604 -87.67 54.46 97.61
N LEU A 605 -87.11 55.45 96.91
CA LEU A 605 -87.44 56.86 97.09
C LEU A 605 -88.89 57.19 96.67
N LYS A 606 -89.35 56.65 95.54
CA LYS A 606 -90.74 56.84 95.07
C LYS A 606 -91.75 56.19 96.01
N GLU A 607 -91.47 54.98 96.50
CA GLU A 607 -92.34 54.33 97.50
C GLU A 607 -92.52 55.17 98.75
N LYS A 608 -91.42 55.73 99.27
CA LYS A 608 -91.47 56.61 100.44
C LYS A 608 -92.24 57.90 100.14
N LEU A 609 -92.09 58.48 98.95
CA LEU A 609 -92.84 59.67 98.54
C LEU A 609 -94.35 59.45 98.58
N ASN A 610 -94.83 58.30 98.11
CA ASN A 610 -96.25 57.94 98.11
C ASN A 610 -96.86 57.88 99.52
N GLN A 611 -96.06 57.64 100.58
CA GLN A 611 -96.55 57.65 101.95
C GLN A 611 -97.05 59.03 102.41
N SER A 612 -96.59 60.13 101.76
CA SER A 612 -97.06 61.50 102.04
C SER A 612 -98.54 61.71 101.67
N GLU A 613 -99.14 60.80 100.89
CA GLU A 613 -100.52 60.93 100.45
C GLU A 613 -101.55 60.59 101.55
N LYS A 614 -101.14 59.84 102.59
CA LYS A 614 -102.03 59.38 103.67
C LYS A 614 -102.66 60.55 104.47
N LYS A 615 -103.94 60.38 104.90
CA LYS A 615 -104.76 61.42 105.59
C LYS A 615 -104.16 62.00 106.88
N LYS A 616 -103.20 61.32 107.52
CA LYS A 616 -102.46 61.78 108.71
C LYS A 616 -100.94 61.60 108.53
N ALA A 617 -100.40 62.03 107.40
CA ALA A 617 -98.96 61.91 107.14
C ALA A 617 -98.15 62.76 108.13
N LYS A 618 -97.07 62.17 108.69
CA LYS A 618 -96.19 62.83 109.66
C LYS A 618 -94.90 63.33 109.00
N PRO A 619 -94.34 64.46 109.47
CA PRO A 619 -93.03 64.93 109.04
C PRO A 619 -91.91 63.97 109.47
N VAL A 620 -90.90 63.79 108.62
CA VAL A 620 -89.73 62.92 108.86
C VAL A 620 -88.46 63.79 108.91
N LYS A 621 -87.53 63.49 109.81
CA LYS A 621 -86.23 64.18 109.87
C LYS A 621 -85.33 63.74 108.71
N ARG A 622 -84.56 64.68 108.15
CA ARG A 622 -83.68 64.46 106.99
C ARG A 622 -82.70 63.31 107.19
N ASP A 623 -82.04 63.25 108.34
CA ASP A 623 -81.02 62.22 108.59
C ASP A 623 -81.63 60.81 108.65
N ALA A 624 -82.83 60.70 109.22
CA ALA A 624 -83.57 59.44 109.24
C ALA A 624 -84.06 59.02 107.84
N TRP A 625 -84.29 59.97 106.92
CA TRP A 625 -84.61 59.68 105.53
C TRP A 625 -83.40 59.10 104.80
N LEU A 626 -82.25 59.76 104.88
CA LEU A 626 -81.03 59.35 104.20
C LEU A 626 -80.50 58.01 104.72
N ALA A 627 -80.52 57.78 106.05
CA ALA A 627 -80.09 56.53 106.65
C ALA A 627 -80.93 55.31 106.23
N SER A 628 -82.14 55.55 105.70
CA SER A 628 -83.04 54.48 105.25
C SER A 628 -82.88 54.12 103.77
N LEU A 629 -81.84 54.63 103.10
CA LEU A 629 -81.56 54.43 101.69
C LEU A 629 -80.21 53.71 101.48
N PRO A 630 -80.06 52.89 100.42
CA PRO A 630 -78.86 52.09 100.18
C PRO A 630 -77.72 52.90 99.53
N LEU A 631 -77.39 54.08 100.08
CA LEU A 631 -76.38 54.97 99.49
C LEU A 631 -74.94 54.45 99.67
N GLY A 632 -74.66 53.68 100.73
CA GLY A 632 -73.34 53.10 100.99
C GLY A 632 -72.93 52.02 99.97
N ASP A 633 -73.87 51.16 99.57
CA ASP A 633 -73.58 50.07 98.61
C ASP A 633 -73.28 50.61 97.21
N LEU A 634 -73.93 51.70 96.81
CA LEU A 634 -73.68 52.39 95.55
C LEU A 634 -72.28 53.03 95.51
N GLN A 635 -71.81 53.53 96.65
CA GLN A 635 -70.48 54.10 96.75
C GLN A 635 -69.38 53.05 96.57
N GLY A 636 -69.58 51.83 97.09
CA GLY A 636 -68.66 50.72 96.89
C GLY A 636 -68.50 50.29 95.42
N ASP A 637 -69.59 50.28 94.65
CA ASP A 637 -69.52 49.94 93.22
C ASP A 637 -68.82 51.03 92.39
N ILE A 638 -69.05 52.30 92.74
CA ILE A 638 -68.36 53.43 92.12
C ILE A 638 -66.85 53.32 92.34
N GLU A 639 -66.40 53.03 93.56
CA GLU A 639 -64.96 52.88 93.87
C GLU A 639 -64.31 51.69 93.14
N ASN A 640 -65.06 50.61 92.90
CA ASN A 640 -64.57 49.47 92.11
C ASN A 640 -64.42 49.82 90.62
N LEU A 641 -65.38 50.58 90.06
CA LEU A 641 -65.28 51.12 88.70
C LEU A 641 -64.11 52.11 88.56
N GLU A 642 -63.91 52.98 89.55
CA GLU A 642 -62.78 53.93 89.57
C GLU A 642 -61.44 53.19 89.61
N LYS A 643 -61.31 52.11 90.41
CA LYS A 643 -60.08 51.28 90.44
C LYS A 643 -59.83 50.55 89.12
N ALA A 644 -60.87 49.96 88.52
CA ALA A 644 -60.71 49.17 87.30
C ALA A 644 -60.37 50.04 86.07
N THR A 645 -60.84 51.29 86.05
CA THR A 645 -60.68 52.20 84.89
C THR A 645 -59.74 53.37 85.16
N SER A 646 -59.25 53.53 86.40
CA SER A 646 -58.49 54.71 86.86
C SER A 646 -59.16 56.05 86.55
N THR A 647 -60.50 56.06 86.42
CA THR A 647 -61.30 57.25 86.06
C THR A 647 -62.11 57.68 87.28
N ASP A 648 -62.22 58.99 87.54
CA ASP A 648 -63.02 59.54 88.65
C ASP A 648 -64.52 59.51 88.30
N PHE A 649 -65.32 58.85 89.15
CA PHE A 649 -66.76 58.73 89.01
C PHE A 649 -67.50 59.40 90.19
N SER A 650 -66.86 60.34 90.88
CA SER A 650 -67.43 61.14 91.97
C SER A 650 -68.78 61.79 91.63
N TYR A 651 -69.01 62.15 90.35
CA TYR A 651 -70.28 62.71 89.90
C TYR A 651 -71.48 61.75 90.07
N LEU A 652 -71.26 60.43 90.02
CA LEU A 652 -72.30 59.43 90.25
C LEU A 652 -72.72 59.38 91.72
N ARG A 653 -71.79 59.65 92.66
CA ARG A 653 -72.10 59.79 94.08
C ARG A 653 -72.95 61.02 94.35
N ASP A 654 -72.54 62.17 93.80
CA ASP A 654 -73.27 63.44 93.93
C ASP A 654 -74.69 63.32 93.34
N LEU A 655 -74.83 62.58 92.23
CA LEU A 655 -76.13 62.29 91.64
C LEU A 655 -77.03 61.50 92.60
N ALA A 656 -76.56 60.40 93.17
CA ALA A 656 -77.33 59.54 94.07
C ALA A 656 -77.82 60.30 95.32
N GLU A 657 -76.95 61.11 95.91
CA GLU A 657 -77.27 61.91 97.09
C GLU A 657 -78.27 63.02 96.75
N SER A 658 -78.02 63.78 95.67
CA SER A 658 -78.89 64.88 95.25
C SER A 658 -80.30 64.40 94.92
N VAL A 659 -80.43 63.25 94.26
CA VAL A 659 -81.73 62.61 93.99
C VAL A 659 -82.44 62.23 95.29
N SER A 660 -81.73 61.63 96.24
CA SER A 660 -82.30 61.23 97.53
C SER A 660 -82.88 62.40 98.31
N LEU A 661 -82.20 63.55 98.28
CA LEU A 661 -82.63 64.78 98.93
C LEU A 661 -83.77 65.50 98.19
N TYR A 662 -83.77 65.44 96.86
CA TYR A 662 -84.89 65.97 96.06
C TYR A 662 -86.21 65.32 96.48
N PHE A 663 -86.24 63.99 96.58
CA PHE A 663 -87.44 63.24 96.99
C PHE A 663 -87.82 63.47 98.45
N TYR A 664 -86.84 63.62 99.35
CA TYR A 664 -87.09 64.01 100.74
C TYR A 664 -87.84 65.35 100.83
N ASN A 665 -87.35 66.36 100.11
CA ASN A 665 -87.94 67.68 100.13
C ASN A 665 -89.34 67.67 99.51
N ASP A 666 -89.57 66.91 98.44
CA ASP A 666 -90.92 66.75 97.88
C ASP A 666 -91.89 66.10 98.87
N TYR A 667 -91.44 65.09 99.60
CA TYR A 667 -92.24 64.48 100.67
C TYR A 667 -92.64 65.52 101.73
N MET A 668 -91.70 66.34 102.20
CA MET A 668 -91.96 67.35 103.23
C MET A 668 -92.85 68.51 102.73
N VAL A 669 -92.73 68.91 101.47
CA VAL A 669 -93.64 69.85 100.78
C VAL A 669 -95.07 69.30 100.76
N ARG A 670 -95.26 68.02 100.44
CA ARG A 670 -96.59 67.39 100.40
C ARG A 670 -97.21 67.26 101.78
N VAL A 671 -96.42 66.92 102.81
CA VAL A 671 -96.90 66.82 104.20
C VAL A 671 -97.27 68.19 104.76
N SER A 672 -96.46 69.23 104.52
CA SER A 672 -96.72 70.57 105.05
C SER A 672 -97.98 71.24 104.48
N LYS A 673 -98.36 70.97 103.21
CA LYS A 673 -99.64 71.45 102.64
C LYS A 673 -100.89 70.94 103.35
N LYS A 674 -100.80 69.83 104.10
CA LYS A 674 -101.95 69.15 104.70
C LYS A 674 -102.24 69.56 106.15
N GLN A 675 -101.47 70.47 106.75
CA GLN A 675 -101.72 70.91 108.14
C GLN A 675 -102.90 71.89 108.22
N GLY A 676 -103.82 71.66 109.17
CA GLY A 676 -105.09 72.39 109.32
C GLY A 676 -105.06 73.51 110.36
N PHE A 677 -106.16 74.29 110.44
CA PHE A 677 -106.27 75.47 111.33
C PHE A 677 -105.94 75.17 112.80
N THR A 678 -106.27 73.96 113.27
CA THR A 678 -105.95 73.49 114.63
C THR A 678 -104.44 73.37 114.87
N ASP A 679 -103.64 73.01 113.87
CA ASP A 679 -102.18 72.88 114.01
C ASP A 679 -101.48 74.25 114.02
N SER A 680 -102.12 75.27 113.45
CA SER A 680 -101.63 76.65 113.48
C SER A 680 -101.75 77.28 114.87
N ILE A 681 -102.78 76.92 115.64
CA ILE A 681 -102.99 77.43 117.01
C ILE A 681 -102.00 76.80 118.00
N LEU A 682 -101.56 75.56 117.76
CA LEU A 682 -100.55 74.87 118.58
C LEU A 682 -99.10 75.20 118.22
N GLY A 683 -98.86 76.17 117.32
CA GLY A 683 -97.52 76.62 116.95
C GLY A 683 -96.67 75.58 116.19
N ARG A 684 -97.28 74.56 115.56
CA ARG A 684 -96.59 73.46 114.86
C ARG A 684 -96.64 73.55 113.33
N LYS A 685 -96.54 74.77 112.77
CA LYS A 685 -96.62 74.98 111.31
C LYS A 685 -95.27 74.75 110.64
N LEU A 686 -95.19 73.79 109.71
CA LEU A 686 -93.99 73.54 108.91
C LEU A 686 -93.77 74.64 107.84
N ASN A 687 -92.51 75.00 107.59
CA ASN A 687 -92.15 75.99 106.57
C ASN A 687 -92.16 75.36 105.17
N PHE A 688 -93.33 75.36 104.54
CA PHE A 688 -93.56 74.86 103.18
C PHE A 688 -92.60 75.47 102.15
N GLU A 689 -92.33 76.77 102.27
CA GLU A 689 -91.60 77.54 101.27
C GLU A 689 -90.11 77.17 101.24
N MET A 690 -89.53 76.92 102.43
CA MET A 690 -88.18 76.38 102.56
C MET A 690 -88.03 75.03 101.84
N PHE A 691 -88.91 74.07 102.08
CA PHE A 691 -88.82 72.74 101.44
C PHE A 691 -89.07 72.80 99.93
N ARG A 692 -89.92 73.71 99.45
CA ARG A 692 -90.13 73.91 98.01
C ARG A 692 -88.89 74.47 97.32
N SER A 693 -88.23 75.45 97.93
CA SER A 693 -86.97 76.02 97.43
C SER A 693 -85.84 75.00 97.42
N GLU A 694 -85.69 74.24 98.50
CA GLU A 694 -84.68 73.17 98.61
C GLU A 694 -84.92 72.04 97.60
N LYS A 695 -86.19 71.67 97.34
CA LYS A 695 -86.54 70.73 96.27
C LYS A 695 -86.06 71.25 94.90
N ALA A 696 -86.40 72.49 94.54
CA ALA A 696 -86.00 73.06 93.25
C ALA A 696 -84.46 73.16 93.10
N THR A 697 -83.76 73.49 94.18
CA THR A 697 -82.29 73.56 94.20
C THR A 697 -81.65 72.20 93.92
N LYS A 698 -82.20 71.12 94.49
CA LYS A 698 -81.72 69.76 94.20
C LYS A 698 -82.08 69.29 92.80
N GLU A 699 -83.25 69.67 92.28
CA GLU A 699 -83.63 69.41 90.89
C GLU A 699 -82.61 70.01 89.91
N GLU A 700 -82.25 71.27 90.12
CA GLU A 700 -81.28 71.98 89.29
C GLU A 700 -79.88 71.35 89.36
N ARG A 701 -79.44 70.90 90.55
CA ARG A 701 -78.16 70.19 90.70
C ARG A 701 -78.14 68.90 89.87
N ILE A 702 -79.22 68.12 89.90
CA ILE A 702 -79.35 66.87 89.14
C ILE A 702 -79.35 67.15 87.63
N ARG A 703 -80.07 68.20 87.18
CA ARG A 703 -80.05 68.64 85.76
C ARG A 703 -78.66 69.05 85.30
N LYS A 704 -77.92 69.77 86.15
CA LYS A 704 -76.52 70.16 85.86
C LYS A 704 -75.60 68.94 85.73
N ILE A 705 -75.72 67.95 86.61
CA ILE A 705 -74.93 66.70 86.51
C ILE A 705 -75.26 65.96 85.20
N SER A 706 -76.53 65.86 84.81
CA SER A 706 -76.93 65.22 83.54
C SER A 706 -76.37 65.95 82.30
N GLN A 707 -76.33 67.28 82.30
CA GLN A 707 -75.76 68.07 81.20
C GLN A 707 -74.24 67.92 81.06
N MET A 708 -73.51 67.75 82.18
CA MET A 708 -72.05 67.56 82.16
C MET A 708 -71.65 66.15 81.68
N HIS A 709 -72.56 65.19 81.72
CA HIS A 709 -72.32 63.81 81.28
C HIS A 709 -73.35 63.39 80.21
N PRO A 710 -73.34 64.07 79.04
CA PRO A 710 -74.30 63.82 77.97
C PRO A 710 -74.12 62.39 77.43
N GLY A 711 -75.25 61.71 77.21
CA GLY A 711 -75.24 60.31 76.78
C GLY A 711 -74.93 59.29 77.89
N LYS A 712 -74.64 59.74 79.13
CA LYS A 712 -74.48 58.84 80.31
C LYS A 712 -75.65 58.95 81.29
N ILE A 713 -76.16 60.16 81.56
CA ILE A 713 -77.30 60.40 82.46
C ILE A 713 -78.40 61.20 81.74
N SER A 714 -79.67 60.84 81.95
CA SER A 714 -80.83 61.53 81.37
C SER A 714 -81.95 61.76 82.40
N ILE A 715 -82.76 62.80 82.19
CA ILE A 715 -83.90 63.17 83.06
C ILE A 715 -85.18 63.23 82.23
N ARG A 716 -86.29 62.71 82.76
CA ARG A 716 -87.61 62.64 82.09
C ARG A 716 -88.73 63.21 82.97
N ASP A 717 -89.82 63.70 82.39
CA ASP A 717 -91.01 64.20 83.11
C ASP A 717 -92.10 63.12 83.23
N PRO A 718 -92.84 63.03 84.37
CA PRO A 718 -92.64 63.76 85.61
C PRO A 718 -91.29 63.38 86.26
N PHE A 719 -90.54 64.37 86.76
CA PHE A 719 -89.11 64.28 87.14
C PHE A 719 -88.59 62.90 87.60
N GLU A 720 -87.87 62.22 86.71
CA GLU A 720 -87.19 60.91 86.89
C GLU A 720 -85.79 60.93 86.28
N VAL A 721 -84.82 60.25 86.90
CA VAL A 721 -83.40 60.21 86.51
C VAL A 721 -83.00 58.80 86.05
N PHE A 722 -82.26 58.67 84.94
CA PHE A 722 -81.80 57.40 84.36
C PHE A 722 -80.31 57.46 83.96
N ILE A 723 -79.58 56.35 84.12
CA ILE A 723 -78.21 56.15 83.64
C ILE A 723 -78.23 55.16 82.46
N GLN A 724 -77.47 55.42 81.40
CA GLN A 724 -77.44 54.61 80.16
C GLN A 724 -76.62 53.33 80.33
N ASP A 725 -76.99 52.27 79.60
CA ASP A 725 -76.30 50.97 79.59
C ASP A 725 -75.02 51.00 78.72
N LYS A 726 -73.97 50.26 79.13
CA LYS A 726 -72.64 50.22 78.47
C LYS A 726 -72.00 51.59 78.19
N PHE A 727 -72.15 52.52 79.12
CA PHE A 727 -71.49 53.83 79.12
C PHE A 727 -69.95 53.78 79.26
N LEU A 728 -69.32 52.64 79.56
CA LEU A 728 -67.86 52.45 79.66
C LEU A 728 -67.27 51.48 78.62
N THR A 729 -67.84 50.28 78.42
CA THR A 729 -67.24 49.24 77.55
C THR A 729 -67.02 49.70 76.10
N ARG A 730 -67.94 50.49 75.52
CA ARG A 730 -67.82 50.98 74.12
C ARG A 730 -66.59 51.85 73.87
N GLU A 731 -66.14 52.58 74.88
CA GLU A 731 -64.97 53.44 74.77
C GLU A 731 -63.67 52.61 74.68
N PHE A 732 -63.66 51.41 75.28
CA PHE A 732 -62.52 50.50 75.31
C PHE A 732 -62.30 49.76 73.98
N ASP A 733 -63.37 49.25 73.35
CA ASP A 733 -63.32 48.60 72.03
C ASP A 733 -62.70 49.51 70.96
N THR A 734 -63.12 50.77 70.97
CA THR A 734 -62.64 51.77 70.00
C THR A 734 -61.14 52.02 70.15
N ARG A 735 -60.61 51.93 71.37
CA ARG A 735 -59.18 52.09 71.65
C ARG A 735 -58.34 50.90 71.16
N LEU A 736 -58.82 49.66 71.29
CA LEU A 736 -58.10 48.47 70.82
C LEU A 736 -57.94 48.43 69.30
N VAL A 737 -59.01 48.73 68.55
CA VAL A 737 -58.94 48.80 67.08
C VAL A 737 -57.99 49.90 66.64
N SER A 738 -58.06 51.08 67.27
CA SER A 738 -57.17 52.21 66.98
C SER A 738 -55.70 51.86 67.26
N LEU A 739 -55.42 51.12 68.33
CA LEU A 739 -54.07 50.72 68.71
C LEU A 739 -53.48 49.69 67.73
N ARG A 740 -54.26 48.70 67.27
CA ARG A 740 -53.81 47.75 66.23
C ARG A 740 -53.46 48.46 64.93
N GLU A 741 -54.35 49.32 64.45
CA GLU A 741 -54.15 50.09 63.21
C GLU A 741 -52.93 51.02 63.33
N ALA A 742 -52.74 51.67 64.48
CA ALA A 742 -51.57 52.50 64.75
C ALA A 742 -50.27 51.67 64.80
N THR A 743 -50.32 50.47 65.36
CA THR A 743 -49.16 49.57 65.46
C THR A 743 -48.67 49.08 64.09
N ILE A 744 -49.57 48.78 63.16
CA ILE A 744 -49.17 48.32 61.81
C ILE A 744 -48.92 49.47 60.82
N ALA A 745 -49.38 50.70 61.10
CA ALA A 745 -49.23 51.85 60.21
C ALA A 745 -47.78 52.12 59.76
N PRO A 746 -46.74 52.02 60.62
CA PRO A 746 -45.35 52.15 60.19
C PRO A 746 -44.96 51.11 59.13
N ILE A 747 -45.38 49.85 59.30
CA ILE A 747 -45.12 48.77 58.33
C ILE A 747 -45.89 49.03 57.02
N LEU A 748 -47.16 49.42 57.10
CA LEU A 748 -47.97 49.72 55.92
C LEU A 748 -47.31 50.82 55.07
N SER A 749 -46.76 51.86 55.70
CA SER A 749 -46.08 52.94 55.01
C SER A 749 -44.70 52.55 54.49
N GLN A 750 -43.89 51.86 55.30
CA GLN A 750 -42.51 51.52 54.96
C GLN A 750 -42.45 50.54 53.77
N PHE A 751 -43.40 49.61 53.69
CA PHE A 751 -43.48 48.62 52.62
C PHE A 751 -44.54 48.94 51.55
N ASN A 752 -45.25 50.06 51.70
CA ASN A 752 -46.32 50.53 50.80
C ASN A 752 -47.35 49.44 50.48
N LEU A 753 -47.91 48.82 51.52
CA LEU A 753 -48.80 47.67 51.38
C LEU A 753 -50.21 48.08 50.93
N GLU A 754 -50.76 47.35 49.98
CA GLU A 754 -52.10 47.58 49.43
C GLU A 754 -53.22 47.03 50.32
N SER A 755 -54.48 47.27 49.95
CA SER A 755 -55.64 46.97 50.81
C SER A 755 -55.79 45.48 51.14
N GLU A 756 -55.48 44.58 50.20
CA GLU A 756 -55.53 43.13 50.43
C GLU A 756 -54.37 42.65 51.31
N GLU A 757 -53.16 43.15 51.07
CA GLU A 757 -51.95 42.86 51.87
C GLU A 757 -52.10 43.39 53.30
N LYS A 758 -52.72 44.57 53.47
CA LYS A 758 -53.12 45.11 54.78
C LYS A 758 -54.06 44.16 55.50
N ALA A 759 -55.07 43.61 54.81
CA ALA A 759 -56.02 42.69 55.41
C ALA A 759 -55.36 41.36 55.84
N GLU A 760 -54.31 40.94 55.14
CA GLU A 760 -53.50 39.78 55.52
C GLU A 760 -52.62 40.09 56.73
N LEU A 761 -51.97 41.26 56.75
CA LEU A 761 -51.16 41.72 57.88
C LEU A 761 -51.99 41.91 59.17
N VAL A 762 -53.24 42.37 59.05
CA VAL A 762 -54.18 42.47 60.18
C VAL A 762 -54.56 41.09 60.74
N ARG A 763 -54.67 40.06 59.88
CA ARG A 763 -54.96 38.69 60.33
C ARG A 763 -53.84 38.09 61.19
N SER A 764 -52.61 38.58 61.03
CA SER A 764 -51.45 38.18 61.86
C SER A 764 -51.57 38.55 63.35
N PHE A 765 -52.55 39.38 63.76
CA PHE A 765 -52.79 39.79 65.16
C PHE A 765 -53.64 38.80 65.97
N SER A 766 -53.76 37.55 65.53
CA SER A 766 -54.57 36.51 66.19
C SER A 766 -53.89 35.81 67.38
N GLY A 767 -52.63 36.14 67.69
CA GLY A 767 -51.87 35.57 68.80
C GLY A 767 -52.29 36.11 70.18
N ARG A 768 -52.07 35.32 71.24
CA ARG A 768 -52.34 35.73 72.64
C ARG A 768 -51.14 36.37 73.34
N ASP A 769 -49.98 36.36 72.69
CA ASP A 769 -48.72 36.90 73.20
C ASP A 769 -47.94 37.60 72.07
N THR A 770 -47.04 38.48 72.48
CA THR A 770 -46.27 39.35 71.58
C THR A 770 -45.34 38.58 70.64
N ALA A 771 -44.72 37.50 71.08
CA ALA A 771 -43.77 36.74 70.26
C ALA A 771 -44.48 36.05 69.09
N SER A 772 -45.65 35.47 69.36
CA SER A 772 -46.48 34.82 68.33
C SER A 772 -46.96 35.79 67.26
N ILE A 773 -47.37 37.01 67.66
CA ILE A 773 -47.81 38.05 66.73
C ILE A 773 -46.63 38.55 65.88
N LEU A 774 -45.48 38.85 66.50
CA LEU A 774 -44.28 39.30 65.77
C LEU A 774 -43.78 38.28 64.74
N ALA A 775 -43.79 36.99 65.08
CA ALA A 775 -43.40 35.92 64.16
C ALA A 775 -44.34 35.86 62.96
N SER A 776 -45.66 35.92 63.20
CA SER A 776 -46.68 35.87 62.16
C SER A 776 -46.60 37.09 61.23
N ILE A 777 -46.37 38.29 61.78
CA ILE A 777 -46.16 39.51 60.98
C ILE A 777 -44.92 39.36 60.10
N ARG A 778 -43.80 38.86 60.65
CA ARG A 778 -42.55 38.68 59.88
C ARG A 778 -42.73 37.70 58.72
N GLU A 779 -43.33 36.55 58.98
CA GLU A 779 -43.56 35.51 57.97
C GLU A 779 -44.48 36.02 56.86
N THR A 780 -45.59 36.65 57.24
CA THR A 780 -46.56 37.24 56.29
C THR A 780 -45.90 38.32 55.44
N LEU A 781 -45.16 39.26 56.06
CA LEU A 781 -44.49 40.34 55.35
C LEU A 781 -43.37 39.82 54.43
N THR A 782 -42.65 38.79 54.84
CA THR A 782 -41.65 38.11 54.01
C THR A 782 -42.29 37.43 52.80
N GLY A 783 -43.43 36.77 52.98
CA GLY A 783 -44.20 36.15 51.90
C GLY A 783 -44.70 37.16 50.86
N ILE A 784 -45.27 38.27 51.34
CA ILE A 784 -45.76 39.37 50.49
C ILE A 784 -44.61 39.95 49.65
N VAL A 785 -43.50 40.36 50.29
CA VAL A 785 -42.39 41.00 49.59
C VAL A 785 -41.69 40.06 48.62
N ASN A 786 -41.48 38.78 48.98
CA ASN A 786 -40.90 37.80 48.04
C ASN A 786 -41.78 37.57 46.80
N THR A 787 -43.10 37.63 46.97
CA THR A 787 -44.06 37.46 45.86
C THR A 787 -44.09 38.71 44.98
N ARG A 788 -44.19 39.90 45.59
CA ARG A 788 -44.30 41.18 44.87
C ARG A 788 -43.06 41.52 44.08
N GLU A 789 -41.89 41.37 44.70
CA GLU A 789 -40.60 41.66 44.05
C GLU A 789 -40.08 40.48 43.21
N GLY A 790 -40.79 39.33 43.24
CA GLY A 790 -40.50 38.17 42.39
C GLY A 790 -39.17 37.47 42.68
N TYR A 791 -38.53 37.70 43.84
CA TYR A 791 -37.18 37.20 44.14
C TYR A 791 -37.04 35.69 43.93
N SER A 792 -37.99 34.88 44.44
CA SER A 792 -37.94 33.42 44.30
C SER A 792 -38.07 32.94 42.84
N SER A 793 -38.92 33.60 42.04
CA SER A 793 -39.08 33.27 40.62
C SER A 793 -37.85 33.67 39.81
N ASN A 794 -37.30 34.87 40.05
CA ASN A 794 -36.13 35.38 39.33
C ASN A 794 -34.86 34.57 39.62
N ILE A 795 -34.65 34.14 40.88
CA ILE A 795 -33.55 33.24 41.26
C ILE A 795 -33.71 31.88 40.58
N GLY A 796 -34.92 31.30 40.58
CA GLY A 796 -35.20 30.02 39.94
C GLY A 796 -34.98 30.04 38.42
N ASN A 797 -35.49 31.08 37.74
CA ASN A 797 -35.32 31.25 36.29
C ASN A 797 -33.84 31.44 35.92
N THR A 798 -33.11 32.30 36.65
CA THR A 798 -31.69 32.57 36.37
C THR A 798 -30.83 31.32 36.57
N ASN A 799 -31.10 30.51 37.60
CA ASN A 799 -30.42 29.22 37.79
C ASN A 799 -30.71 28.24 36.65
N THR A 800 -31.97 28.14 36.21
CA THR A 800 -32.36 27.29 35.08
C THR A 800 -31.64 27.71 33.79
N GLU A 801 -31.54 29.01 33.52
CA GLU A 801 -30.78 29.53 32.37
C GLU A 801 -29.29 29.18 32.46
N ILE A 802 -28.67 29.28 33.64
CA ILE A 802 -27.27 28.88 33.86
C ILE A 802 -27.08 27.38 33.59
N ASP A 803 -27.97 26.53 34.11
CA ASP A 803 -27.90 25.08 33.93
C ASP A 803 -28.05 24.68 32.46
N LEU A 804 -28.97 25.34 31.72
CA LEU A 804 -29.13 25.14 30.28
C LEU A 804 -27.87 25.53 29.49
N LEU A 805 -27.23 26.66 29.84
CA LEU A 805 -25.97 27.08 29.21
C LEU A 805 -24.84 26.11 29.50
N ILE A 806 -24.69 25.65 30.75
CA ILE A 806 -23.65 24.66 31.14
C ILE A 806 -23.88 23.33 30.41
N HIS A 807 -25.14 22.89 30.30
CA HIS A 807 -25.48 21.69 29.55
C HIS A 807 -25.12 21.84 28.07
N SER A 808 -25.47 22.95 27.43
CA SER A 808 -25.10 23.25 26.05
C SER A 808 -23.57 23.25 25.83
N GLN A 809 -22.80 23.84 26.75
CA GLN A 809 -21.33 23.79 26.72
C GLN A 809 -20.78 22.36 26.77
N LYS A 810 -21.33 21.51 27.64
CA LYS A 810 -20.95 20.10 27.73
C LYS A 810 -21.19 19.37 26.41
N MET A 811 -22.34 19.62 25.76
CA MET A 811 -22.64 19.03 24.45
C MET A 811 -21.68 19.51 23.37
N MET A 812 -21.40 20.82 23.29
CA MET A 812 -20.41 21.37 22.35
C MET A 812 -19.01 20.79 22.55
N GLN A 813 -18.59 20.58 23.81
CA GLN A 813 -17.30 19.97 24.14
C GLN A 813 -17.22 18.51 23.67
N GLN A 814 -18.29 17.73 23.83
CA GLN A 814 -18.38 16.37 23.31
C GLN A 814 -18.24 16.35 21.78
N LYS A 815 -18.88 17.30 21.07
CA LYS A 815 -18.71 17.43 19.60
C LYS A 815 -17.26 17.71 19.21
N ILE A 816 -16.59 18.61 19.92
CA ILE A 816 -15.16 18.92 19.68
C ILE A 816 -14.31 17.65 19.85
N GLU A 817 -14.54 16.87 20.90
CA GLU A 817 -13.79 15.61 21.11
C GLU A 817 -14.05 14.60 19.99
N PHE A 818 -15.29 14.46 19.54
CA PHE A 818 -15.63 13.59 18.42
C PHE A 818 -14.92 14.00 17.13
N LEU A 819 -14.93 15.29 16.78
CA LEU A 819 -14.22 15.82 15.60
C LEU A 819 -12.70 15.55 15.67
N LYS A 820 -12.08 15.71 16.84
CA LYS A 820 -10.67 15.38 17.05
C LYS A 820 -10.37 13.90 16.86
N LYS A 821 -11.26 13.02 17.33
CA LYS A 821 -11.07 11.58 17.12
C LYS A 821 -11.17 11.21 15.64
N ILE A 822 -11.98 11.90 14.85
CA ILE A 822 -12.02 11.72 13.39
C ILE A 822 -10.69 12.17 12.76
N ASP A 823 -10.14 13.32 13.16
CA ASP A 823 -8.86 13.79 12.63
C ASP A 823 -7.70 12.82 12.99
N ASN A 824 -7.74 12.25 14.20
CA ASN A 824 -6.82 11.19 14.61
C ASN A 824 -6.97 9.92 13.76
N LEU A 825 -8.21 9.50 13.44
CA LEU A 825 -8.47 8.37 12.54
C LEU A 825 -7.94 8.65 11.13
N VAL A 826 -8.15 9.86 10.61
CA VAL A 826 -7.59 10.29 9.32
C VAL A 826 -6.06 10.16 9.34
N SER A 827 -5.42 10.57 10.43
CA SER A 827 -3.96 10.47 10.59
C SER A 827 -3.47 9.03 10.75
N SER A 828 -4.11 8.20 11.57
CA SER A 828 -3.68 6.81 11.84
C SER A 828 -3.79 5.90 10.61
N THR A 829 -4.74 6.21 9.73
CA THR A 829 -4.97 5.43 8.50
C THR A 829 -4.21 5.96 7.28
N PHE A 830 -3.41 7.03 7.42
CA PHE A 830 -2.64 7.61 6.30
C PHE A 830 -1.72 6.59 5.62
N ASP A 831 -0.88 5.89 6.38
CA ASP A 831 0.08 4.92 5.84
C ASP A 831 -0.60 3.74 5.11
N PRO A 832 -1.63 3.08 5.69
CA PRO A 832 -2.43 2.09 4.96
C PRO A 832 -3.05 2.63 3.68
N ARG A 833 -3.64 3.83 3.68
CA ARG A 833 -4.25 4.43 2.49
C ARG A 833 -3.23 4.72 1.39
N LYS A 834 -2.06 5.25 1.75
CA LYS A 834 -0.95 5.48 0.81
C LYS A 834 -0.48 4.20 0.13
N LYS A 835 -0.31 3.13 0.92
CA LYS A 835 0.08 1.81 0.39
C LYS A 835 -1.01 1.18 -0.46
N PHE A 836 -2.28 1.37 -0.08
CA PHE A 836 -3.44 0.94 -0.86
C PHE A 836 -3.45 1.60 -2.25
N ASN A 837 -3.26 2.93 -2.34
CA ASN A 837 -3.22 3.63 -3.64
C ASN A 837 -1.98 3.29 -4.47
N THR A 838 -0.80 3.18 -3.85
CA THR A 838 0.40 2.71 -4.56
C THR A 838 0.19 1.30 -5.13
N GLY A 839 -0.48 0.43 -4.38
CA GLY A 839 -0.86 -0.90 -4.85
C GLY A 839 -1.84 -0.87 -6.02
N LEU A 840 -2.81 0.06 -6.00
CA LEU A 840 -3.74 0.28 -7.12
C LEU A 840 -3.00 0.73 -8.39
N ASP A 841 -2.05 1.66 -8.28
CA ASP A 841 -1.26 2.12 -9.43
C ASP A 841 -0.45 0.97 -10.05
N SER A 842 0.22 0.15 -9.22
CA SER A 842 0.94 -1.04 -9.68
C SER A 842 0.02 -2.06 -10.33
N TYR A 843 -1.15 -2.29 -9.75
CA TYR A 843 -2.18 -3.17 -10.28
C TYR A 843 -2.67 -2.74 -11.67
N GLU A 844 -3.04 -1.47 -11.84
CA GLU A 844 -3.52 -0.92 -13.12
C GLU A 844 -2.42 -0.88 -14.18
N SER A 845 -1.20 -0.49 -13.80
CA SER A 845 -0.03 -0.50 -14.68
C SER A 845 0.35 -1.91 -15.12
N GLY A 846 0.25 -2.89 -14.21
CA GLY A 846 0.51 -4.30 -14.49
C GLY A 846 -0.42 -4.84 -15.57
N LEU A 847 -1.74 -4.67 -15.39
CA LEU A 847 -2.74 -5.06 -16.40
C LEU A 847 -2.51 -4.38 -17.75
N ARG A 848 -2.23 -3.08 -17.76
CA ARG A 848 -1.95 -2.34 -19.00
C ARG A 848 -0.69 -2.85 -19.71
N THR A 849 0.36 -3.18 -18.96
CA THR A 849 1.61 -3.70 -19.52
C THR A 849 1.40 -5.07 -20.17
N ILE A 850 0.58 -5.93 -19.55
CA ILE A 850 0.19 -7.23 -20.12
C ILE A 850 -0.53 -7.01 -21.48
N ASP A 851 -1.50 -6.10 -21.53
CA ASP A 851 -2.24 -5.78 -22.75
C ASP A 851 -1.34 -5.21 -23.87
N GLU A 852 -0.40 -4.33 -23.53
CA GLU A 852 0.55 -3.74 -24.49
C GLU A 852 1.52 -4.78 -25.04
N LYS A 853 2.06 -5.67 -24.19
CA LYS A 853 2.97 -6.76 -24.61
C LYS A 853 2.27 -7.74 -25.55
N ARG A 854 1.02 -8.10 -25.27
CA ARG A 854 0.23 -8.98 -26.13
C ARG A 854 -0.02 -8.38 -27.52
N LYS A 855 -0.09 -7.04 -27.63
CA LYS A 855 -0.34 -6.33 -28.91
C LYS A 855 0.93 -6.04 -29.72
N SER A 856 2.10 -5.97 -29.08
CA SER A 856 3.33 -5.43 -29.70
C SER A 856 4.29 -6.47 -30.30
N GLY A 857 4.22 -7.73 -29.86
CA GLY A 857 5.22 -8.75 -30.23
C GLY A 857 4.86 -9.63 -31.42
N ASN A 858 4.95 -9.10 -32.65
CA ASN A 858 4.68 -9.88 -33.88
C ASN A 858 5.77 -9.86 -34.96
N THR A 859 6.89 -9.14 -34.77
CA THR A 859 7.90 -9.02 -35.85
C THR A 859 9.07 -9.95 -35.60
N THR A 860 9.21 -10.99 -36.43
CA THR A 860 10.40 -11.84 -36.45
C THR A 860 11.61 -11.00 -36.87
N ILE A 861 12.68 -11.03 -36.07
CA ILE A 861 13.91 -10.29 -36.34
C ILE A 861 14.92 -11.26 -36.94
N GLU A 862 15.33 -10.98 -38.17
CA GLU A 862 16.24 -11.84 -38.92
C GLU A 862 17.65 -11.24 -38.89
N GLY A 863 18.57 -11.96 -38.27
CA GLY A 863 20.01 -11.75 -38.35
C GLY A 863 20.67 -12.70 -39.35
N MET A 864 21.99 -12.59 -39.47
CA MET A 864 22.78 -13.37 -40.43
C MET A 864 22.96 -14.83 -39.99
N TYR A 865 23.26 -15.02 -38.70
CA TYR A 865 23.46 -16.35 -38.10
C TYR A 865 22.41 -16.66 -37.02
N ARG A 866 21.52 -15.71 -36.72
CA ARG A 866 20.43 -15.91 -35.76
C ARG A 866 19.11 -15.32 -36.24
N THR A 867 18.00 -15.97 -35.92
CA THR A 867 16.64 -15.45 -36.09
C THR A 867 15.92 -15.47 -34.76
N TRP A 868 15.41 -14.32 -34.34
CA TRP A 868 14.52 -14.23 -33.18
C TRP A 868 13.09 -14.32 -33.67
N PHE A 869 12.42 -15.43 -33.32
CA PHE A 869 11.03 -15.61 -33.66
C PHE A 869 10.19 -14.56 -32.94
N GLY A 870 9.41 -13.80 -33.71
CA GLY A 870 8.74 -12.61 -33.21
C GLY A 870 7.29 -12.83 -32.85
N GLU A 871 6.64 -13.87 -33.38
CA GLU A 871 5.24 -14.16 -33.06
C GLU A 871 5.17 -14.81 -31.68
N ILE A 872 4.47 -14.14 -30.77
CA ILE A 872 4.21 -14.68 -29.44
C ILE A 872 2.84 -15.34 -29.46
N ASN A 873 2.77 -16.65 -29.19
CA ASN A 873 1.51 -17.31 -28.92
C ASN A 873 1.29 -17.45 -27.41
N PRO A 874 0.45 -16.60 -26.80
CA PRO A 874 0.21 -16.68 -25.36
C PRO A 874 -0.60 -17.92 -24.96
N ASN A 875 -1.21 -18.64 -25.90
CA ASN A 875 -1.98 -19.87 -25.60
C ASN A 875 -1.10 -21.02 -25.09
N VAL A 876 0.22 -20.96 -25.30
CA VAL A 876 1.13 -21.99 -24.79
C VAL A 876 1.62 -21.71 -23.35
N LEU A 877 1.17 -20.63 -22.71
CA LEU A 877 1.63 -20.22 -21.38
C LEU A 877 1.46 -21.30 -20.31
N SER A 878 0.39 -22.10 -20.37
CA SER A 878 0.16 -23.22 -19.45
C SER A 878 1.21 -24.32 -19.51
N LEU A 879 1.88 -24.46 -20.66
CA LEU A 879 2.94 -25.46 -20.85
C LEU A 879 4.27 -25.01 -20.24
N LEU A 880 4.43 -23.70 -20.00
CA LEU A 880 5.71 -23.11 -19.59
C LEU A 880 5.95 -23.19 -18.08
N ARG A 881 7.00 -23.93 -17.74
CA ARG A 881 7.65 -23.93 -16.42
C ARG A 881 9.05 -23.32 -16.53
N ASP A 882 9.65 -23.02 -15.39
CA ASP A 882 10.97 -22.37 -15.34
C ASP A 882 12.07 -23.28 -15.92
N ASP A 883 11.93 -24.59 -15.77
CA ASP A 883 12.80 -25.64 -16.29
C ASP A 883 12.39 -26.17 -17.67
N SER A 884 11.36 -25.60 -18.30
CA SER A 884 10.88 -26.04 -19.60
C SER A 884 11.81 -25.66 -20.76
N ASP A 885 11.80 -26.51 -21.78
CA ASP A 885 12.40 -26.29 -23.09
C ASP A 885 11.34 -26.39 -24.19
N LEU A 886 11.75 -26.26 -25.45
CA LEU A 886 10.87 -26.28 -26.62
C LEU A 886 10.08 -27.59 -26.74
N SER A 887 10.48 -28.68 -26.08
CA SER A 887 9.76 -29.97 -26.13
C SER A 887 8.40 -29.91 -25.45
N VAL A 888 8.17 -28.95 -24.54
CA VAL A 888 6.86 -28.81 -23.88
C VAL A 888 5.77 -28.41 -24.87
N LEU A 889 6.13 -27.78 -25.99
CA LEU A 889 5.20 -27.44 -27.06
C LEU A 889 4.72 -28.66 -27.85
N ASP A 890 5.33 -29.83 -27.67
CA ASP A 890 4.90 -31.06 -28.36
C ASP A 890 3.65 -31.68 -27.68
N TYR A 891 3.31 -31.26 -26.46
CA TYR A 891 2.30 -31.92 -25.62
C TYR A 891 0.85 -31.63 -26.00
N ASP A 892 0.56 -30.50 -26.67
CA ASP A 892 -0.78 -30.16 -27.11
C ASP A 892 -0.82 -29.62 -28.55
N GLU A 893 -2.03 -29.49 -29.09
CA GLU A 893 -2.22 -29.07 -30.48
C GLU A 893 -1.84 -27.60 -30.73
N GLU A 894 -1.87 -26.75 -29.71
CA GLU A 894 -1.56 -25.33 -29.84
C GLU A 894 -0.04 -25.11 -29.85
N GLY A 895 0.68 -25.80 -28.98
CA GLY A 895 2.14 -25.91 -29.02
C GLY A 895 2.63 -26.53 -30.32
N LYS A 896 2.00 -27.61 -30.81
CA LYS A 896 2.38 -28.20 -32.11
C LYS A 896 2.21 -27.22 -33.27
N ARG A 897 1.18 -26.38 -33.26
CA ARG A 897 1.00 -25.31 -34.27
C ARG A 897 2.12 -24.26 -34.18
N GLU A 898 2.60 -23.92 -32.98
CA GLU A 898 3.77 -23.05 -32.84
C GLU A 898 5.03 -23.69 -33.40
N ILE A 899 5.24 -24.99 -33.15
CA ILE A 899 6.35 -25.74 -33.75
C ILE A 899 6.24 -25.77 -35.29
N GLU A 900 5.04 -25.88 -35.86
CA GLU A 900 4.84 -25.81 -37.32
C GLU A 900 5.22 -24.44 -37.90
N LYS A 901 4.99 -23.34 -37.18
CA LYS A 901 5.49 -22.01 -37.58
C LYS A 901 7.01 -21.94 -37.56
N LEU A 902 7.65 -22.46 -36.51
CA LEU A 902 9.10 -22.56 -36.43
C LEU A 902 9.66 -23.48 -37.53
N TYR A 903 8.95 -24.55 -37.88
CA TYR A 903 9.29 -25.42 -39.00
C TYR A 903 9.24 -24.68 -40.34
N ASN A 904 8.26 -23.80 -40.56
CA ASN A 904 8.26 -22.92 -41.74
C ASN A 904 9.53 -22.06 -41.77
N ILE A 905 10.00 -21.58 -40.62
CA ILE A 905 11.27 -20.85 -40.53
C ILE A 905 12.46 -21.71 -40.94
N VAL A 906 12.51 -22.94 -40.43
CA VAL A 906 13.52 -23.92 -40.84
C VAL A 906 13.52 -24.13 -42.36
N GLN A 907 12.34 -24.25 -42.99
CA GLN A 907 12.20 -24.50 -44.42
C GLN A 907 12.71 -23.36 -45.32
N TRP A 908 12.76 -22.12 -44.87
CA TRP A 908 13.33 -21.04 -45.67
C TRP A 908 14.78 -20.72 -45.25
N LYS A 909 15.12 -20.78 -43.96
CA LYS A 909 16.49 -20.51 -43.47
C LYS A 909 17.52 -21.52 -43.96
N TYR A 910 17.17 -22.79 -44.13
CA TYR A 910 18.15 -23.74 -44.70
C TYR A 910 18.55 -23.36 -46.14
N LYS A 911 17.69 -22.70 -46.91
CA LYS A 911 18.00 -22.30 -48.28
C LYS A 911 19.05 -21.17 -48.30
N GLU A 912 19.01 -20.28 -47.32
CA GLU A 912 20.03 -19.24 -47.13
C GLU A 912 21.38 -19.80 -46.69
N LEU A 913 21.40 -20.96 -46.02
CA LEU A 913 22.65 -21.66 -45.70
C LEU A 913 23.33 -22.26 -46.94
N VAL A 914 22.59 -22.46 -48.04
CA VAL A 914 23.12 -22.95 -49.34
C VAL A 914 23.52 -21.76 -50.24
N ASP A 915 23.84 -20.62 -49.64
CA ASP A 915 24.31 -19.43 -50.36
C ASP A 915 25.85 -19.41 -50.45
N ALA A 916 26.36 -19.12 -51.65
CA ALA A 916 27.80 -19.12 -51.92
C ALA A 916 28.55 -18.06 -51.10
N HIS A 917 27.96 -16.87 -50.93
CA HIS A 917 28.54 -15.81 -50.12
C HIS A 917 28.63 -16.26 -48.66
N LYS A 918 27.56 -16.85 -48.11
CA LYS A 918 27.53 -17.31 -46.71
C LYS A 918 28.55 -18.40 -46.41
N LEU A 919 28.73 -19.34 -47.34
CA LEU A 919 29.74 -20.39 -47.26
C LEU A 919 31.17 -19.89 -47.51
N GLY A 920 31.33 -18.67 -48.02
CA GLY A 920 32.64 -18.10 -48.37
C GLY A 920 33.28 -18.76 -49.59
N ILE A 921 32.48 -19.21 -50.56
CA ILE A 921 32.92 -19.84 -51.81
C ILE A 921 32.55 -18.98 -53.02
N ASN A 922 33.26 -19.14 -54.13
CA ASN A 922 32.93 -18.44 -55.37
C ASN A 922 31.70 -19.06 -56.04
N ASN A 923 31.81 -20.35 -56.36
CA ASN A 923 30.80 -21.04 -57.16
C ASN A 923 30.40 -22.35 -56.49
N ILE A 924 29.10 -22.61 -56.52
CA ILE A 924 28.52 -23.89 -56.08
C ILE A 924 28.79 -25.00 -57.09
N SER A 925 28.89 -24.64 -58.38
CA SER A 925 29.17 -25.56 -59.46
C SER A 925 29.86 -24.84 -60.61
N ILE A 926 30.78 -25.53 -61.29
CA ILE A 926 31.72 -24.95 -62.26
C ILE A 926 31.73 -25.84 -63.51
N GLY A 927 31.40 -25.26 -64.67
CA GLY A 927 31.53 -25.93 -65.97
C GLY A 927 32.97 -25.88 -66.48
N TYR A 928 33.45 -26.97 -67.07
CA TYR A 928 34.81 -27.09 -67.62
C TYR A 928 34.82 -27.90 -68.93
N GLY A 929 36.01 -28.06 -69.52
CA GLY A 929 36.20 -28.74 -70.81
C GLY A 929 35.97 -27.85 -72.04
N SER A 930 36.39 -28.33 -73.21
CA SER A 930 36.44 -27.54 -74.46
C SER A 930 35.07 -27.08 -75.00
N ALA A 931 33.97 -27.74 -74.57
CA ALA A 931 32.59 -27.37 -74.90
C ALA A 931 31.77 -26.91 -73.67
N GLY A 932 32.37 -26.86 -72.47
CA GLY A 932 31.64 -26.56 -71.22
C GLY A 932 30.59 -27.62 -70.83
N THR A 933 30.67 -28.81 -71.42
CA THR A 933 29.73 -29.92 -71.21
C THR A 933 30.01 -30.70 -69.93
N GLU A 934 31.24 -30.61 -69.43
CA GLU A 934 31.65 -31.25 -68.17
C GLU A 934 31.44 -30.25 -67.04
N ARG A 935 31.13 -30.76 -65.84
CA ARG A 935 30.73 -29.91 -64.73
C ARG A 935 31.16 -30.51 -63.41
N TRP A 936 31.87 -29.71 -62.64
CA TRP A 936 32.21 -29.99 -61.25
C TRP A 936 31.11 -29.44 -60.32
N SER A 937 30.81 -30.20 -59.28
CA SER A 937 29.92 -29.85 -58.19
C SER A 937 30.51 -30.38 -56.89
N PHE A 938 29.94 -29.96 -55.75
CA PHE A 938 30.16 -30.68 -54.50
C PHE A 938 29.76 -32.16 -54.66
N ASP A 939 30.50 -33.06 -54.01
CA ASP A 939 30.26 -34.50 -54.06
C ASP A 939 29.09 -34.92 -53.16
N LYS A 940 29.03 -34.35 -51.95
CA LYS A 940 28.10 -34.64 -50.86
C LYS A 940 27.69 -33.38 -50.10
N ALA A 941 26.45 -33.35 -49.61
CA ALA A 941 25.96 -32.29 -48.74
C ALA A 941 25.11 -32.85 -47.60
N ALA A 942 25.14 -32.17 -46.45
CA ALA A 942 24.32 -32.54 -45.30
C ALA A 942 23.68 -31.33 -44.64
N LEU A 943 22.44 -31.52 -44.19
CA LEU A 943 21.76 -30.60 -43.30
C LEU A 943 21.48 -31.33 -41.98
N VAL A 944 22.02 -30.82 -40.89
CA VAL A 944 21.74 -31.30 -39.53
C VAL A 944 20.91 -30.24 -38.82
N ALA A 945 19.71 -30.62 -38.41
CA ALA A 945 18.83 -29.74 -37.64
C ALA A 945 18.70 -30.26 -36.21
N SER A 946 18.83 -29.41 -35.21
CA SER A 946 18.68 -29.83 -33.83
C SER A 946 17.74 -28.94 -33.05
N SER A 947 16.95 -29.55 -32.17
CA SER A 947 15.91 -28.87 -31.39
C SER A 947 15.41 -29.77 -30.27
N PRO A 948 15.06 -29.27 -29.07
CA PRO A 948 14.51 -30.11 -28.02
C PRO A 948 13.15 -30.72 -28.44
N SER A 949 12.41 -30.05 -29.34
CA SER A 949 11.15 -30.54 -29.90
C SER A 949 11.35 -31.79 -30.75
N ARG A 950 10.69 -32.87 -30.34
CA ARG A 950 10.61 -34.14 -31.06
C ARG A 950 9.66 -34.02 -32.23
N TRP A 951 8.58 -33.26 -32.08
CA TRP A 951 7.66 -32.97 -33.17
C TRP A 951 8.36 -32.26 -34.34
N LEU A 952 9.19 -31.25 -34.07
CA LEU A 952 10.00 -30.57 -35.11
C LEU A 952 10.92 -31.57 -35.82
N SER A 953 11.61 -32.42 -35.05
CA SER A 953 12.49 -33.45 -35.60
C SER A 953 11.74 -34.41 -36.53
N GLN A 954 10.54 -34.84 -36.15
CA GLN A 954 9.68 -35.67 -37.00
C GLN A 954 9.23 -34.94 -38.27
N LEU A 955 8.86 -33.66 -38.19
CA LEU A 955 8.50 -32.86 -39.36
C LEU A 955 9.67 -32.79 -40.37
N ILE A 956 10.90 -32.63 -39.86
CA ILE A 956 12.12 -32.62 -40.67
C ILE A 956 12.38 -33.99 -41.29
N ASP A 957 12.32 -35.08 -40.52
CA ASP A 957 12.53 -36.44 -41.01
C ASP A 957 11.48 -36.85 -42.06
N ASN A 958 10.19 -36.59 -41.78
CA ASN A 958 9.07 -36.90 -42.68
C ASN A 958 9.18 -36.15 -44.02
N LYS A 959 9.69 -34.92 -43.99
CA LYS A 959 9.93 -34.09 -45.18
C LYS A 959 11.38 -34.14 -45.67
N GLY A 960 12.21 -35.03 -45.13
CA GLY A 960 13.65 -35.10 -45.43
C GLY A 960 13.95 -35.37 -46.91
N SER A 961 13.03 -36.02 -47.63
CA SER A 961 13.13 -36.19 -49.09
C SER A 961 13.02 -34.87 -49.86
N ASP A 962 12.21 -33.92 -49.41
CA ASP A 962 12.05 -32.61 -50.03
C ASP A 962 13.32 -31.76 -49.85
N PHE A 963 13.85 -31.72 -48.62
CA PHE A 963 15.13 -31.08 -48.34
C PHE A 963 16.26 -31.67 -49.21
N ARG A 964 16.39 -33.00 -49.27
CA ARG A 964 17.39 -33.66 -50.11
C ARG A 964 17.26 -33.31 -51.59
N ARG A 965 16.04 -33.36 -52.16
CA ARG A 965 15.82 -32.99 -53.57
C ARG A 965 16.20 -31.54 -53.85
N ASN A 966 15.89 -30.62 -52.93
CA ASN A 966 16.28 -29.22 -53.07
C ASN A 966 17.79 -29.05 -52.97
N LEU A 967 18.47 -29.70 -52.01
CA LEU A 967 19.93 -29.66 -51.90
C LEU A 967 20.62 -30.19 -53.16
N VAL A 968 20.17 -31.33 -53.69
CA VAL A 968 20.68 -31.89 -54.96
C VAL A 968 20.55 -30.89 -56.10
N LYS A 969 19.39 -30.24 -56.22
CA LYS A 969 19.15 -29.26 -57.27
C LYS A 969 19.97 -27.98 -57.09
N SER A 970 20.04 -27.45 -55.86
CA SER A 970 20.74 -26.20 -55.56
C SER A 970 22.25 -26.34 -55.68
N LEU A 971 22.80 -27.50 -55.31
CA LEU A 971 24.23 -27.79 -55.32
C LEU A 971 24.70 -28.57 -56.55
N ASP A 972 23.78 -28.91 -57.46
CA ASP A 972 24.04 -29.74 -58.64
C ASP A 972 24.71 -31.09 -58.31
N LEU A 973 24.27 -31.74 -57.23
CA LEU A 973 24.87 -33.00 -56.77
C LEU A 973 24.55 -34.16 -57.72
N LYS A 974 25.45 -35.16 -57.78
CA LYS A 974 25.33 -36.36 -58.65
C LYS A 974 24.04 -37.18 -58.45
N GLY A 975 23.37 -37.08 -57.30
CA GLY A 975 22.11 -37.77 -57.03
C GLY A 975 21.57 -37.57 -55.62
N VAL A 976 20.38 -38.10 -55.33
CA VAL A 976 19.70 -37.95 -54.01
C VAL A 976 20.49 -38.55 -52.86
N ASP A 977 21.25 -39.62 -53.09
CA ASP A 977 22.13 -40.24 -52.10
C ASP A 977 23.40 -39.42 -51.83
N SER A 978 23.60 -38.31 -52.56
CA SER A 978 24.62 -37.31 -52.25
C SER A 978 24.14 -36.22 -51.30
N ALA A 979 22.85 -36.14 -50.99
CA ALA A 979 22.33 -35.26 -49.95
C ALA A 979 21.84 -36.08 -48.75
N LYS A 980 22.21 -35.66 -47.55
CA LYS A 980 21.69 -36.23 -46.30
C LYS A 980 21.03 -35.16 -45.44
N VAL A 981 19.97 -35.54 -44.74
CA VAL A 981 19.25 -34.66 -43.82
C VAL A 981 19.02 -35.48 -42.56
N ASN A 982 19.34 -34.92 -41.40
CA ASN A 982 19.15 -35.59 -40.13
C ASN A 982 18.80 -34.57 -39.06
N SER A 983 18.17 -35.06 -37.98
CA SER A 983 17.84 -34.24 -36.83
C SER A 983 18.03 -34.97 -35.51
N HIS A 984 18.37 -34.21 -34.47
CA HIS A 984 18.51 -34.71 -33.10
C HIS A 984 17.96 -33.73 -32.05
N ASN A 985 17.66 -34.25 -30.86
CA ASN A 985 16.90 -33.52 -29.85
C ASN A 985 17.72 -32.69 -28.86
N TYR A 986 18.90 -32.21 -29.27
CA TYR A 986 19.87 -31.62 -28.35
C TYR A 986 20.36 -30.26 -28.82
N THR A 987 19.89 -29.21 -28.14
CA THR A 987 20.27 -27.80 -28.28
C THR A 987 19.99 -27.06 -26.98
N LYS A 988 20.24 -25.75 -26.92
CA LYS A 988 19.73 -24.94 -25.80
C LYS A 988 18.19 -24.99 -25.74
N PRO A 989 17.59 -24.82 -24.55
CA PRO A 989 16.18 -25.08 -24.30
C PRO A 989 15.19 -24.45 -25.30
N TRP A 990 15.45 -23.23 -25.77
CA TRP A 990 14.52 -22.50 -26.64
C TRP A 990 15.12 -22.17 -28.01
N GLU A 991 16.10 -22.97 -28.43
CA GLU A 991 16.81 -22.79 -29.69
C GLU A 991 16.65 -23.99 -30.63
N ILE A 992 16.54 -23.70 -31.92
CA ILE A 992 16.67 -24.63 -33.01
C ILE A 992 17.97 -24.28 -33.75
N SER A 993 18.84 -25.25 -34.00
CA SER A 993 20.03 -25.03 -34.82
C SER A 993 19.89 -25.72 -36.18
N LEU A 994 20.38 -25.07 -37.22
CA LEU A 994 20.53 -25.63 -38.56
C LEU A 994 21.99 -25.52 -38.96
N THR A 995 22.64 -26.65 -39.20
CA THR A 995 24.01 -26.69 -39.70
C THR A 995 24.05 -27.34 -41.06
N PHE A 996 24.59 -26.61 -42.03
CA PHE A 996 24.77 -27.09 -43.39
C PHE A 996 26.25 -27.42 -43.65
N PHE A 997 26.48 -28.52 -44.37
CA PHE A 997 27.80 -28.99 -44.76
C PHE A 997 27.83 -29.27 -46.26
N ALA A 998 28.88 -28.83 -46.94
CA ALA A 998 29.16 -29.14 -48.35
C ALA A 998 30.58 -29.69 -48.50
N ALA A 999 30.69 -30.92 -48.99
CA ALA A 999 31.94 -31.62 -49.25
C ALA A 999 31.96 -32.13 -50.70
N ALA A 1000 33.07 -32.21 -51.42
CA ALA A 1000 34.38 -31.70 -51.10
C ALA A 1000 34.74 -30.62 -52.12
N SER A 1001 35.52 -29.61 -51.73
CA SER A 1001 35.93 -28.49 -52.60
C SER A 1001 37.42 -28.18 -52.44
N PHE A 1002 37.96 -27.43 -53.40
CA PHE A 1002 39.39 -27.12 -53.54
C PHE A 1002 39.70 -25.67 -53.16
N LEU A 1003 41.00 -25.37 -53.00
CA LEU A 1003 41.51 -24.10 -52.49
C LEU A 1003 41.04 -22.88 -53.30
N ASP A 1004 41.13 -22.94 -54.63
CA ASP A 1004 40.80 -21.81 -55.51
C ASP A 1004 39.30 -21.44 -55.51
N ASN A 1005 38.41 -22.32 -55.01
CA ASN A 1005 37.00 -22.00 -54.84
C ASN A 1005 36.70 -21.16 -53.57
N ILE A 1006 37.68 -20.94 -52.69
CA ILE A 1006 37.53 -20.07 -51.51
C ILE A 1006 37.44 -18.61 -52.00
N SER A 1007 36.30 -17.97 -51.79
CA SER A 1007 36.05 -16.62 -52.31
C SER A 1007 37.01 -15.57 -51.72
N PRO A 1008 37.24 -15.50 -50.39
CA PRO A 1008 38.18 -14.52 -49.82
C PRO A 1008 39.62 -14.65 -50.32
N LEU A 1009 40.02 -15.84 -50.80
CA LEU A 1009 41.34 -16.06 -51.38
C LEU A 1009 41.48 -15.40 -52.75
N THR A 1010 40.49 -15.54 -53.61
CA THR A 1010 40.57 -15.25 -55.05
C THR A 1010 39.83 -13.99 -55.50
N THR A 1011 39.01 -13.39 -54.64
CA THR A 1011 38.34 -12.11 -54.92
C THR A 1011 39.36 -10.97 -55.10
N GLY A 1012 39.08 -10.00 -55.97
CA GLY A 1012 39.95 -8.83 -56.17
C GLY A 1012 40.18 -8.06 -54.88
N GLY A 1013 41.44 -7.75 -54.55
CA GLY A 1013 41.82 -7.19 -53.25
C GLY A 1013 41.95 -8.21 -52.10
N GLY A 1014 41.61 -9.49 -52.34
CA GLY A 1014 41.61 -10.58 -51.37
C GLY A 1014 42.99 -11.19 -51.11
N TYR A 1015 43.00 -12.37 -50.48
CA TYR A 1015 44.23 -12.89 -49.86
C TYR A 1015 45.35 -13.17 -50.86
N TRP A 1016 45.01 -13.61 -52.07
CA TRP A 1016 46.00 -13.93 -53.10
C TRP A 1016 46.83 -12.71 -53.50
N GLU A 1017 46.24 -11.52 -53.57
CA GLU A 1017 46.98 -10.31 -53.93
C GLU A 1017 48.04 -9.96 -52.87
N LYS A 1018 47.73 -10.20 -51.58
CA LYS A 1018 48.67 -9.99 -50.47
C LYS A 1018 49.74 -11.09 -50.47
N TYR A 1019 49.32 -12.32 -50.74
CA TYR A 1019 50.21 -13.46 -50.91
C TYR A 1019 51.23 -13.22 -52.00
N GLU A 1020 50.82 -12.90 -53.23
CA GLU A 1020 51.72 -12.76 -54.37
C GLU A 1020 52.82 -11.72 -54.13
N LYS A 1021 52.50 -10.61 -53.46
CA LYS A 1021 53.45 -9.54 -53.11
C LYS A 1021 54.42 -9.92 -51.99
N SER A 1022 54.12 -10.94 -51.20
CA SER A 1022 54.84 -11.26 -49.95
C SER A 1022 55.01 -12.76 -49.72
N LYS A 1023 54.94 -13.58 -50.78
CA LYS A 1023 54.97 -15.04 -50.72
C LYS A 1023 56.30 -15.58 -50.19
N ASP A 1024 57.38 -14.81 -50.29
CA ASP A 1024 58.71 -15.17 -49.78
C ASP A 1024 58.98 -14.64 -48.35
N ASN A 1025 58.00 -13.96 -47.72
CA ASN A 1025 58.14 -13.48 -46.35
C ASN A 1025 58.04 -14.66 -45.35
N ILE A 1026 59.20 -15.20 -44.98
CA ILE A 1026 59.33 -16.36 -44.06
C ILE A 1026 58.60 -16.19 -42.72
N LEU A 1027 58.36 -14.95 -42.24
CA LEU A 1027 57.71 -14.73 -40.95
C LEU A 1027 56.24 -15.18 -40.96
N HIS A 1028 55.68 -15.40 -42.14
CA HIS A 1028 54.32 -15.88 -42.34
C HIS A 1028 54.25 -17.36 -42.79
N HIS A 1029 55.39 -18.04 -42.93
CA HIS A 1029 55.44 -19.49 -43.19
C HIS A 1029 55.54 -20.28 -41.89
N ALA A 1030 55.12 -21.54 -41.93
CA ALA A 1030 55.24 -22.47 -40.80
C ALA A 1030 55.66 -23.88 -41.24
N LEU A 1031 55.25 -24.32 -42.42
CA LEU A 1031 55.59 -25.63 -42.95
C LEU A 1031 57.09 -25.70 -43.31
N TYR A 1032 57.76 -26.78 -42.89
CA TYR A 1032 59.18 -27.08 -43.12
C TYR A 1032 60.25 -26.11 -42.60
N LEU A 1033 59.90 -25.03 -41.88
CA LEU A 1033 60.92 -24.14 -41.31
C LEU A 1033 61.92 -24.84 -40.37
N HIS A 1034 61.50 -25.94 -39.74
CA HIS A 1034 62.34 -26.79 -38.88
C HIS A 1034 63.33 -27.68 -39.67
N GLU A 1035 63.19 -27.74 -40.98
CA GLU A 1035 64.08 -28.41 -41.94
C GLU A 1035 64.89 -27.39 -42.77
N GLY A 1036 64.76 -26.09 -42.48
CA GLY A 1036 65.42 -25.02 -43.23
C GLY A 1036 64.78 -24.75 -44.60
N LYS A 1037 63.50 -25.07 -44.76
CA LYS A 1037 62.77 -24.87 -46.03
C LYS A 1037 61.42 -24.20 -45.81
N TYR A 1038 60.85 -23.69 -46.88
CA TYR A 1038 59.44 -23.28 -46.94
C TYR A 1038 58.88 -23.60 -48.31
N ILE A 1039 57.56 -23.51 -48.46
CA ILE A 1039 56.89 -23.76 -49.73
C ILE A 1039 56.28 -22.47 -50.28
N VAL A 1040 56.27 -22.34 -51.59
CA VAL A 1040 55.60 -21.24 -52.29
C VAL A 1040 54.70 -21.84 -53.35
N ARG A 1041 53.44 -21.40 -53.36
CA ARG A 1041 52.49 -21.65 -54.44
C ARG A 1041 52.71 -20.59 -55.51
N GLU A 1042 53.00 -20.97 -56.74
CA GLU A 1042 53.43 -20.02 -57.76
C GLU A 1042 52.29 -19.25 -58.42
N LYS A 1043 51.10 -19.87 -58.52
CA LYS A 1043 49.92 -19.28 -59.15
C LYS A 1043 48.62 -19.85 -58.57
N THR A 1044 47.54 -19.10 -58.71
CA THR A 1044 46.18 -19.64 -58.61
C THR A 1044 45.79 -20.35 -59.90
N LEU A 1045 44.84 -21.26 -59.79
CA LEU A 1045 44.22 -21.87 -60.94
C LEU A 1045 42.96 -21.10 -61.35
N LEU A 1046 42.67 -21.08 -62.65
CA LEU A 1046 41.33 -20.72 -63.10
C LEU A 1046 40.35 -21.76 -62.54
N LEU A 1047 39.16 -21.31 -62.11
CA LEU A 1047 38.16 -22.20 -61.52
C LEU A 1047 37.83 -23.39 -62.44
N THR A 1048 37.84 -23.21 -63.75
CA THR A 1048 37.60 -24.28 -64.73
C THR A 1048 38.71 -25.33 -64.75
N GLU A 1049 39.98 -24.92 -64.59
CA GLU A 1049 41.13 -25.83 -64.53
C GLU A 1049 41.17 -26.57 -63.19
N ALA A 1050 40.90 -25.87 -62.09
CA ALA A 1050 40.78 -26.47 -60.77
C ALA A 1050 39.63 -27.49 -60.70
N ALA A 1051 38.49 -27.18 -61.31
CA ALA A 1051 37.35 -28.08 -61.43
C ALA A 1051 37.68 -29.37 -62.21
N GLU A 1052 38.41 -29.25 -63.31
CA GLU A 1052 38.90 -30.40 -64.10
C GLU A 1052 39.80 -31.30 -63.24
N ILE A 1053 40.77 -30.71 -62.53
CA ILE A 1053 41.68 -31.45 -61.63
C ILE A 1053 40.90 -32.14 -60.50
N ALA A 1054 39.93 -31.46 -59.89
CA ALA A 1054 39.11 -32.02 -58.83
C ALA A 1054 38.22 -33.19 -59.30
N ASP A 1055 37.77 -33.17 -60.55
CA ASP A 1055 36.98 -34.29 -61.10
C ASP A 1055 37.86 -35.51 -61.40
N LEU A 1056 39.12 -35.31 -61.83
CA LEU A 1056 40.11 -36.39 -62.00
C LEU A 1056 40.34 -37.19 -60.71
N GLU A 1057 40.21 -36.59 -59.53
CA GLU A 1057 40.31 -37.29 -58.25
C GLU A 1057 39.19 -38.31 -58.01
N SER A 1058 38.09 -38.23 -58.77
CA SER A 1058 37.01 -39.22 -58.75
C SER A 1058 37.26 -40.38 -59.71
N GLY A 1059 38.33 -40.31 -60.50
CA GLY A 1059 38.61 -41.23 -61.61
C GLY A 1059 39.42 -42.47 -61.23
N SER A 1060 40.06 -43.07 -62.23
CA SER A 1060 40.98 -44.20 -62.06
C SER A 1060 42.25 -43.79 -61.29
N LYS A 1061 43.00 -44.77 -60.77
CA LYS A 1061 44.27 -44.52 -60.06
C LYS A 1061 45.25 -43.65 -60.86
N THR A 1062 45.29 -43.81 -62.19
CA THR A 1062 46.15 -42.99 -63.06
C THR A 1062 45.70 -41.52 -63.08
N GLN A 1063 44.38 -41.27 -63.10
CA GLN A 1063 43.82 -39.91 -63.07
C GLN A 1063 44.05 -39.25 -61.71
N ILE A 1064 43.97 -40.01 -60.61
CA ILE A 1064 44.28 -39.52 -59.26
C ILE A 1064 45.75 -39.08 -59.17
N GLU A 1065 46.69 -39.90 -59.66
CA GLU A 1065 48.11 -39.53 -59.67
C GLU A 1065 48.40 -38.34 -60.61
N GLU A 1066 47.66 -38.23 -61.72
CA GLU A 1066 47.73 -37.06 -62.60
C GLU A 1066 47.26 -35.79 -61.88
N ALA A 1067 46.13 -35.82 -61.20
CA ALA A 1067 45.62 -34.70 -60.40
C ALA A 1067 46.65 -34.29 -59.33
N LYS A 1068 47.16 -35.26 -58.58
CA LYS A 1068 48.20 -35.05 -57.56
C LYS A 1068 49.44 -34.37 -58.14
N LYS A 1069 49.91 -34.83 -59.31
CA LYS A 1069 51.07 -34.23 -59.98
C LYS A 1069 50.78 -32.78 -60.40
N ARG A 1070 49.64 -32.52 -61.04
CA ARG A 1070 49.26 -31.16 -61.50
C ARG A 1070 49.20 -30.16 -60.36
N VAL A 1071 48.70 -30.58 -59.19
CA VAL A 1071 48.65 -29.73 -57.99
C VAL A 1071 50.04 -29.52 -57.41
N LEU A 1072 50.86 -30.58 -57.28
CA LEU A 1072 52.23 -30.46 -56.77
C LEU A 1072 53.12 -29.58 -57.66
N ASP A 1073 52.89 -29.56 -58.98
CA ASP A 1073 53.60 -28.70 -59.93
C ASP A 1073 53.28 -27.19 -59.73
N LEU A 1074 52.27 -26.84 -58.91
CA LEU A 1074 52.01 -25.46 -58.50
C LEU A 1074 52.95 -24.97 -57.39
N TYR A 1075 53.71 -25.88 -56.77
CA TYR A 1075 54.47 -25.59 -55.56
C TYR A 1075 55.98 -25.73 -55.79
N THR A 1076 56.71 -24.73 -55.33
CA THR A 1076 58.17 -24.75 -55.23
C THR A 1076 58.58 -24.89 -53.77
N VAL A 1077 59.49 -25.83 -53.48
CA VAL A 1077 60.16 -25.90 -52.17
C VAL A 1077 61.43 -25.06 -52.25
N LYS A 1078 61.51 -24.02 -51.41
CA LYS A 1078 62.64 -23.08 -51.37
C LYS A 1078 63.48 -23.28 -50.12
N ASP A 1079 64.78 -23.02 -50.23
CA ASP A 1079 65.66 -22.90 -49.06
C ASP A 1079 65.33 -21.59 -48.33
N ILE A 1080 65.30 -21.62 -46.99
CA ILE A 1080 64.95 -20.43 -46.21
C ILE A 1080 65.82 -19.22 -46.59
N LYS A 1081 67.11 -19.39 -46.92
CA LYS A 1081 68.03 -18.29 -47.29
C LYS A 1081 67.62 -17.54 -48.55
N GLU A 1082 66.78 -18.13 -49.42
CA GLU A 1082 66.28 -17.46 -50.62
C GLU A 1082 65.37 -16.28 -50.28
N ALA A 1083 64.77 -16.24 -49.07
CA ALA A 1083 63.88 -15.17 -48.61
C ALA A 1083 64.55 -13.79 -48.40
N VAL A 1084 65.89 -13.71 -48.42
CA VAL A 1084 66.67 -12.46 -48.24
C VAL A 1084 67.48 -12.12 -49.49
N ARG A 1085 67.39 -12.93 -50.55
CA ARG A 1085 68.20 -12.77 -51.77
C ARG A 1085 67.58 -11.88 -52.84
N GLU A 1086 66.41 -11.29 -52.58
CA GLU A 1086 65.75 -10.33 -53.48
C GLU A 1086 65.68 -8.92 -52.89
#